data_AF-A0A7Y2IDM8-F1
#
_entry.id   AF-A0A7Y2IDM8-F1
#
_cell.length_a   1.000
_cell.length_b   1.000
_cell.length_c   1.000
_cell.angle_alpha   90.00
_cell.angle_beta   90.00
_cell.angle_gamma   90.00
#
_symmetry.space_group_name_H-M   'P 1'
#
loop_
_entity.id
_entity.type
_entity.pdbx_description
1 polymer ?
#
loop_
_entity_poly.entity_id
_entity_poly.type
_entity_poly.pdbx_seq_one_letter_code
_entity_poly.pdbx_strand_id
1 'polypeptide(L)'
;METDLLASGDDVVAPLGPTQMDPSVRWKPRRTSARLLRIASFVFPVGLSVCFALLLIRILPAPANPGETAGWWATLGITVILFAIGSERIFRRLLPIAAVLDMTLAFPDQAPSRFATALRAPSLRALQRSIEDRTIDEQQTPTEAATQLLGMANALSSHDRATRGHTERVRAYAQLIGEEMGLKDDELEMLRWSALIHDVGKLRVRPSVLNTVGRPSDTEWNELAQHPLHGAEMTEPLRPWLGEWVNSAGQHHEKWDGSGYPFGLRREEISLSARIVAVADAYDVMTSARSYKNPFPAADARAELARCAGSQFDPDVVKAMLNVSIAQKRFSPLAAWIAQVPILGASWPNSGITISSTVAAVIAAFTLAPGVFSPELIAYSNLTAAEDTQLSFSVNAPGTDLPDSVEILKVLGPAAAEWNGQEIVITPEPNANGDVTVRYEACWSNGGCLKGEAATTFTAVNDAPTASDDDETATAPGPITIRPLLNDSDLDSDTLTIDSAEVTEGAAEVAVTGDALVVTPDHDKPQIIALAYTIIDGFGGSDIGLARITVPDFNASPTALDDVATVPATETVVAAVLANDSDPSEDALTIISAAVIDGIDLGRVEISGDNIIFTANDRVGAATIAYEISDGNTTAKARLVVTITPPPPITAPDRIIIPEDSAGSVNVLTNDTAPESKLDPASVRITTTRLGTAIHAGDGVIAFQGDRDAYGLGSVTYEICNTFGLCSLGYLSVEITRVNDLPRFSAGPSVVAAPGASFVQQWATNLSVGEDNEPTQSLSFITTAVNTDLFTVQPWIDPNGVLRFTGSGSSGTTAVTTAVSDGLDSSGPVTFSITIQ
;
A
#
# COMPACT_ATOMS: atom_id res chain seq x y z
N MET A 1 27.50 -45.36 7.84
CA MET A 1 27.25 -45.88 9.19
C MET A 1 26.06 -45.06 9.69
N GLU A 2 24.89 -45.52 9.27
CA GLU A 2 23.58 -44.89 9.49
C GLU A 2 23.08 -45.22 10.90
N THR A 3 22.55 -44.18 11.53
CA THR A 3 21.78 -44.13 12.78
C THR A 3 20.80 -42.96 12.53
N ASP A 4 19.50 -43.00 12.77
CA ASP A 4 18.77 -43.74 13.78
C ASP A 4 17.24 -43.67 13.49
N LEU A 5 16.55 -44.73 13.91
CA LEU A 5 15.22 -44.74 14.53
C LEU A 5 14.01 -44.14 13.77
N LEU A 6 13.31 -45.02 13.04
CA LEU A 6 11.87 -44.91 12.79
C LEU A 6 11.14 -46.14 13.38
N ALA A 7 9.95 -45.88 13.92
CA ALA A 7 8.86 -46.80 14.30
C ALA A 7 8.72 -47.21 15.79
N SER A 8 7.99 -46.37 16.53
CA SER A 8 6.84 -46.78 17.37
C SER A 8 5.96 -45.54 17.50
N GLY A 9 4.77 -45.44 16.92
CA GLY A 9 3.62 -46.29 17.24
C GLY A 9 2.77 -45.56 18.28
N ASP A 10 2.22 -44.39 17.92
CA ASP A 10 1.14 -43.73 18.66
C ASP A 10 -0.04 -43.51 17.72
N ASP A 11 -1.21 -43.92 18.19
CA ASP A 11 -2.47 -44.04 17.49
C ASP A 11 -2.92 -42.74 16.81
N VAL A 12 -2.83 -42.70 15.48
CA VAL A 12 -3.63 -41.78 14.68
C VAL A 12 -5.06 -42.29 14.71
N VAL A 13 -5.87 -41.72 15.61
CA VAL A 13 -7.32 -41.88 15.59
C VAL A 13 -7.81 -41.43 14.21
N ALA A 14 -8.24 -42.39 13.39
CA ALA A 14 -8.92 -42.11 12.13
C ALA A 14 -10.17 -41.24 12.41
N PRO A 15 -10.46 -40.22 11.58
CA PRO A 15 -11.71 -39.48 11.71
C PRO A 15 -12.86 -40.48 11.52
N LEU A 16 -13.79 -40.51 12.48
CA LEU A 16 -14.94 -41.40 12.47
C LEU A 16 -15.77 -41.16 11.19
N GLY A 17 -15.89 -42.20 10.35
CA GLY A 17 -16.74 -42.18 9.16
C GLY A 17 -18.25 -42.15 9.48
N PRO A 18 -19.09 -41.65 8.56
CA PRO A 18 -20.46 -41.26 8.87
C PRO A 18 -21.43 -42.45 8.76
N THR A 19 -21.72 -43.07 9.89
CA THR A 19 -23.07 -43.66 10.12
C THR A 19 -23.58 -43.45 11.55
N GLN A 20 -22.85 -42.71 12.39
CA GLN A 20 -23.25 -42.39 13.76
C GLN A 20 -22.77 -41.01 14.24
N MET A 21 -22.96 -39.95 13.44
CA MET A 21 -22.86 -38.59 13.99
C MET A 21 -24.09 -38.33 14.88
N ASP A 22 -23.87 -38.05 16.17
CA ASP A 22 -24.91 -37.81 17.16
C ASP A 22 -25.80 -36.60 16.72
N PRO A 23 -27.14 -36.70 16.77
CA PRO A 23 -28.03 -35.56 16.51
C PRO A 23 -27.73 -34.30 17.35
N SER A 24 -26.95 -34.39 18.43
CA SER A 24 -26.44 -33.25 19.22
C SER A 24 -25.45 -32.36 18.46
N VAL A 25 -24.84 -32.84 17.38
CA VAL A 25 -23.80 -32.16 16.60
C VAL A 25 -24.37 -31.33 15.44
N ARG A 26 -25.67 -31.44 15.18
CA ARG A 26 -26.31 -30.85 13.98
C ARG A 26 -27.49 -29.93 14.27
N TRP A 27 -27.53 -28.83 13.54
CA TRP A 27 -28.70 -27.97 13.45
C TRP A 27 -29.74 -28.52 12.45
N LYS A 28 -30.90 -28.97 12.93
CA LYS A 28 -32.10 -29.29 12.11
C LYS A 28 -32.96 -28.04 11.79
N PRO A 29 -33.48 -27.87 10.56
CA PRO A 29 -34.14 -26.63 10.19
C PRO A 29 -35.49 -26.46 10.91
N ARG A 30 -35.74 -25.27 11.48
CA ARG A 30 -37.00 -24.87 12.16
C ARG A 30 -37.79 -23.87 11.31
N ARG A 31 -38.17 -24.30 10.10
CA ARG A 31 -38.80 -23.45 9.06
C ARG A 31 -40.09 -22.77 9.51
N THR A 32 -40.90 -23.42 10.34
CA THR A 32 -42.17 -22.87 10.86
C THR A 32 -41.92 -21.73 11.85
N SER A 33 -40.99 -21.92 12.79
CA SER A 33 -40.58 -20.88 13.75
C SER A 33 -39.94 -19.68 13.04
N ALA A 34 -39.09 -19.92 12.04
CA ALA A 34 -38.50 -18.86 11.21
C ALA A 34 -39.58 -18.04 10.48
N ARG A 35 -40.58 -18.70 9.87
CA ARG A 35 -41.71 -18.02 9.21
C ARG A 35 -42.56 -17.21 10.18
N LEU A 36 -42.92 -17.77 11.33
CA LEU A 36 -43.71 -17.07 12.34
C LEU A 36 -42.97 -15.82 12.86
N LEU A 37 -41.65 -15.92 13.06
CA LEU A 37 -40.85 -14.79 13.51
C LEU A 37 -40.76 -13.68 12.46
N ARG A 38 -40.63 -14.02 11.16
CA ARG A 38 -40.67 -13.05 10.05
C ARG A 38 -42.04 -12.34 9.97
N ILE A 39 -43.13 -13.08 10.12
CA ILE A 39 -44.49 -12.50 10.14
C ILE A 39 -44.66 -11.58 11.36
N ALA A 40 -44.25 -12.04 12.55
CA ALA A 40 -44.31 -11.28 13.78
C ALA A 40 -43.53 -9.95 13.70
N SER A 41 -42.33 -9.96 13.10
CA SER A 41 -41.51 -8.75 12.94
C SER A 41 -42.15 -7.67 12.08
N PHE A 42 -43.16 -8.02 11.26
CA PHE A 42 -43.91 -7.08 10.43
C PHE A 42 -45.25 -6.68 11.05
N VAL A 43 -45.98 -7.64 11.62
CA VAL A 43 -47.32 -7.41 12.18
C VAL A 43 -47.27 -6.61 13.49
N PHE A 44 -46.28 -6.85 14.35
CA PHE A 44 -46.22 -6.19 15.66
C PHE A 44 -45.95 -4.68 15.60
N PRO A 45 -45.01 -4.16 14.78
CA PRO A 45 -44.82 -2.72 14.62
C PRO A 45 -46.08 -2.00 14.15
N VAL A 46 -46.79 -2.55 13.16
CA VAL A 46 -48.05 -1.97 12.65
C VAL A 46 -49.12 -1.96 13.74
N GLY A 47 -49.32 -3.08 14.44
CA GLY A 47 -50.29 -3.17 15.52
C GLY A 47 -49.99 -2.22 16.68
N LEU A 48 -48.72 -2.10 17.07
CA LEU A 48 -48.29 -1.18 18.12
C LEU A 48 -48.49 0.28 17.72
N SER A 49 -48.22 0.65 16.46
CA SER A 49 -48.46 2.00 15.94
C SER A 49 -49.94 2.38 15.93
N VAL A 50 -50.83 1.43 15.59
CA VAL A 50 -52.29 1.64 15.69
C VAL A 50 -52.71 1.83 17.15
N CYS A 51 -52.24 0.99 18.07
CA CYS A 51 -52.52 1.15 19.49
C CYS A 51 -52.01 2.50 20.04
N PHE A 52 -50.82 2.92 19.60
CA PHE A 52 -50.21 4.19 20.00
C PHE A 52 -50.97 5.40 19.44
N ALA A 53 -51.44 5.33 18.19
CA ALA A 53 -52.32 6.35 17.61
C ALA A 53 -53.63 6.48 18.39
N LEU A 54 -54.28 5.35 18.71
CA LEU A 54 -55.51 5.33 19.51
C LEU A 54 -55.29 5.88 20.93
N LEU A 55 -54.12 5.62 21.54
CA LEU A 55 -53.73 6.17 22.83
C LEU A 55 -53.49 7.68 22.76
N LEU A 56 -52.79 8.18 21.74
CA LEU A 56 -52.53 9.60 21.55
C LEU A 56 -53.83 10.39 21.32
N ILE A 57 -54.76 9.86 20.52
CA ILE A 57 -56.09 10.47 20.32
C ILE A 57 -56.87 10.59 21.64
N ARG A 58 -56.62 9.70 22.61
CA ARG A 58 -57.28 9.74 23.92
C ARG A 58 -56.63 10.71 24.91
N ILE A 59 -55.33 10.97 24.76
CA ILE A 59 -54.55 11.80 25.69
C ILE A 59 -54.47 13.25 25.21
N LEU A 60 -54.40 13.47 23.90
CA LEU A 60 -54.30 14.80 23.31
C LEU A 60 -55.69 15.48 23.28
N PRO A 61 -55.81 16.71 23.77
CA PRO A 61 -57.07 17.46 23.68
C PRO A 61 -57.43 17.72 22.22
N ALA A 62 -58.72 17.63 21.89
CA ALA A 62 -59.21 17.93 20.55
C ALA A 62 -59.13 19.45 20.27
N PRO A 63 -58.71 19.88 19.06
CA PRO A 63 -58.62 21.28 18.71
C PRO A 63 -60.02 21.92 18.66
N ALA A 64 -60.14 23.14 19.17
CA ALA A 64 -61.41 23.87 19.26
C ALA A 64 -61.77 24.61 17.95
N ASN A 65 -60.75 24.89 17.11
CA ASN A 65 -60.88 25.72 15.91
C ASN A 65 -60.55 24.93 14.63
N PRO A 66 -61.25 25.18 13.50
CA PRO A 66 -60.99 24.51 12.22
C PRO A 66 -59.55 24.71 11.69
N GLY A 67 -58.93 25.87 11.94
CA GLY A 67 -57.56 26.16 11.52
C GLY A 67 -56.48 25.40 12.32
N GLU A 68 -56.75 25.03 13.56
CA GLU A 68 -55.84 24.25 14.41
C GLU A 68 -55.93 22.73 14.14
N THR A 69 -56.99 22.31 13.43
CA THR A 69 -57.26 20.90 13.14
C THR A 69 -56.20 20.28 12.22
N ALA A 70 -55.70 21.04 11.24
CA ALA A 70 -54.64 20.60 10.35
C ALA A 70 -53.31 20.38 11.09
N GLY A 71 -52.92 21.31 11.98
CA GLY A 71 -51.71 21.18 12.80
C GLY A 71 -51.78 20.02 13.81
N TRP A 72 -52.97 19.77 14.35
CA TRP A 72 -53.20 18.62 15.24
C TRP A 72 -53.06 17.27 14.53
N TRP A 73 -53.64 17.11 13.33
CA TRP A 73 -53.47 15.89 12.54
C TRP A 73 -52.03 15.70 12.06
N ALA A 74 -51.34 16.79 11.68
CA ALA A 74 -49.92 16.73 11.31
C ALA A 74 -49.03 16.27 12.47
N THR A 75 -49.23 16.83 13.67
CA THR A 75 -48.45 16.45 14.87
C THR A 75 -48.75 15.02 15.31
N LEU A 76 -50.01 14.58 15.28
CA LEU A 76 -50.38 13.19 15.53
C LEU A 76 -49.73 12.25 14.51
N GLY A 77 -49.81 12.57 13.23
CA GLY A 77 -49.21 11.80 12.13
C GLY A 77 -47.70 11.64 12.29
N ILE A 78 -46.98 12.74 12.51
CA ILE A 78 -45.53 12.73 12.73
C ILE A 78 -45.16 11.85 13.94
N THR A 79 -45.89 11.97 15.05
CA THR A 79 -45.59 11.21 16.28
C THR A 79 -45.83 9.70 16.09
N VAL A 80 -46.90 9.32 15.40
CA VAL A 80 -47.18 7.92 15.04
C VAL A 80 -46.14 7.38 14.06
N ILE A 81 -45.71 8.18 13.09
CA ILE A 81 -44.64 7.79 12.15
C ILE A 81 -43.33 7.56 12.90
N LEU A 82 -42.91 8.46 13.79
CA LEU A 82 -41.70 8.29 14.59
C LEU A 82 -41.77 7.04 15.49
N PHE A 83 -42.93 6.74 16.07
CA PHE A 83 -43.14 5.53 16.86
C PHE A 83 -43.13 4.25 16.00
N ALA A 84 -43.70 4.30 14.80
CA ALA A 84 -43.63 3.21 13.83
C ALA A 84 -42.17 2.90 13.47
N ILE A 85 -41.37 3.92 13.15
CA ILE A 85 -39.94 3.78 12.86
C ILE A 85 -39.19 3.17 14.06
N GLY A 86 -39.46 3.67 15.27
CA GLY A 86 -38.83 3.18 16.49
C GLY A 86 -39.15 1.72 16.78
N SER A 87 -40.44 1.35 16.75
CA SER A 87 -40.90 -0.03 16.97
C SER A 87 -40.36 -0.97 15.89
N GLU A 88 -40.39 -0.56 14.63
CA GLU A 88 -39.86 -1.34 13.54
C GLU A 88 -38.36 -1.61 13.68
N ARG A 89 -37.55 -0.61 14.06
CA ARG A 89 -36.12 -0.79 14.34
C ARG A 89 -35.86 -1.82 15.44
N ILE A 90 -36.74 -1.92 16.44
CA ILE A 90 -36.63 -2.91 17.52
C ILE A 90 -36.96 -4.32 17.01
N PHE A 91 -38.09 -4.49 16.31
CA PHE A 91 -38.52 -5.79 15.82
C PHE A 91 -37.67 -6.34 14.67
N ARG A 92 -37.06 -5.48 13.84
CA ARG A 92 -36.09 -5.90 12.81
C ARG A 92 -34.85 -6.56 13.41
N ARG A 93 -34.48 -6.29 14.67
CA ARG A 93 -33.37 -6.98 15.37
C ARG A 93 -33.62 -8.47 15.59
N LEU A 94 -34.85 -8.95 15.40
CA LEU A 94 -35.22 -10.37 15.52
C LEU A 94 -35.04 -11.16 14.22
N LEU A 95 -34.83 -10.50 13.08
CA LEU A 95 -34.68 -11.16 11.77
C LEU A 95 -33.44 -12.06 11.64
N PRO A 96 -32.26 -11.73 12.20
CA PRO A 96 -31.10 -12.63 12.18
C PRO A 96 -31.38 -13.97 12.86
N ILE A 97 -32.21 -13.99 13.90
CA ILE A 97 -32.64 -15.22 14.58
C ILE A 97 -33.48 -16.09 13.63
N ALA A 98 -34.33 -15.48 12.80
CA ALA A 98 -35.12 -16.21 11.82
C ALA A 98 -34.26 -16.85 10.72
N ALA A 99 -33.12 -16.25 10.36
CA ALA A 99 -32.16 -16.83 9.42
C ALA A 99 -31.49 -18.08 10.01
N VAL A 100 -30.91 -17.96 11.21
CA VAL A 100 -30.24 -19.09 11.92
C VAL A 100 -31.22 -20.23 12.21
N LEU A 101 -32.51 -19.96 12.43
CA LEU A 101 -33.55 -20.98 12.60
C LEU A 101 -33.84 -21.79 11.32
N ASP A 102 -33.64 -21.20 10.13
CA ASP A 102 -33.89 -21.84 8.83
C ASP A 102 -32.71 -22.74 8.38
N MET A 103 -31.52 -22.52 8.95
CA MET A 103 -30.26 -23.18 8.55
C MET A 103 -30.14 -24.64 9.01
N THR A 104 -29.49 -25.42 8.15
CA THR A 104 -28.90 -26.74 8.43
C THR A 104 -27.38 -26.65 8.39
N LEU A 105 -26.75 -26.93 9.53
CA LEU A 105 -25.30 -26.81 9.73
C LEU A 105 -24.82 -27.93 10.66
N ALA A 106 -23.70 -28.58 10.34
CA ALA A 106 -23.02 -29.53 11.23
C ALA A 106 -21.89 -28.79 11.98
N PHE A 107 -21.45 -29.28 13.13
CA PHE A 107 -20.33 -28.72 13.88
C PHE A 107 -19.29 -29.82 14.15
N PRO A 108 -18.05 -29.49 14.55
CA PRO A 108 -17.04 -30.51 14.83
C PRO A 108 -17.43 -31.43 16.00
N ASP A 109 -17.91 -30.85 17.11
CA ASP A 109 -18.24 -31.60 18.33
C ASP A 109 -19.71 -31.49 18.76
N GLN A 110 -20.17 -30.30 19.17
CA GLN A 110 -21.55 -30.08 19.62
C GLN A 110 -22.11 -28.82 18.99
N ALA A 111 -23.37 -28.87 18.57
CA ALA A 111 -24.01 -27.71 17.97
C ALA A 111 -24.30 -26.64 19.05
N PRO A 112 -23.75 -25.41 18.91
CA PRO A 112 -23.99 -24.35 19.87
C PRO A 112 -25.48 -23.92 19.87
N SER A 113 -25.90 -23.25 20.94
CA SER A 113 -27.26 -22.70 21.03
C SER A 113 -27.48 -21.66 19.95
N ARG A 114 -28.45 -21.89 19.04
CA ARG A 114 -28.84 -20.94 17.97
C ARG A 114 -29.12 -19.54 18.49
N PHE A 115 -29.77 -19.45 19.64
CA PHE A 115 -30.14 -18.17 20.25
C PHE A 115 -28.90 -17.44 20.76
N ALA A 116 -27.95 -18.17 21.37
CA ALA A 116 -26.68 -17.61 21.79
C ALA A 116 -25.84 -17.18 20.59
N THR A 117 -25.77 -17.97 19.51
CA THR A 117 -25.03 -17.62 18.29
C THR A 117 -25.64 -16.41 17.58
N ALA A 118 -26.97 -16.31 17.50
CA ALA A 118 -27.64 -15.18 16.88
C ALA A 118 -27.56 -13.87 17.69
N LEU A 119 -27.51 -13.96 19.03
CA LEU A 119 -27.39 -12.79 19.92
C LEU A 119 -25.94 -12.37 20.18
N ARG A 120 -24.97 -13.29 20.04
CA ARG A 120 -23.54 -13.02 20.18
C ARG A 120 -22.90 -12.41 18.94
N ALA A 121 -23.64 -12.21 17.84
CA ALA A 121 -23.15 -11.48 16.67
C ALA A 121 -22.65 -10.10 17.13
N PRO A 122 -21.32 -9.87 17.22
CA PRO A 122 -20.80 -8.62 17.75
C PRO A 122 -21.21 -7.49 16.83
N SER A 123 -21.36 -6.27 17.35
CA SER A 123 -21.39 -5.10 16.46
C SER A 123 -20.11 -5.09 15.63
N LEU A 124 -20.15 -4.68 14.36
CA LEU A 124 -18.94 -4.69 13.51
C LEU A 124 -17.75 -3.99 14.19
N ARG A 125 -17.99 -2.92 14.97
CA ARG A 125 -16.95 -2.23 15.74
C ARG A 125 -16.32 -3.08 16.85
N ALA A 126 -17.09 -3.96 17.49
CA ALA A 126 -16.57 -4.91 18.47
C ALA A 126 -15.83 -6.07 17.79
N LEU A 127 -16.26 -6.46 16.59
CA LEU A 127 -15.64 -7.51 15.78
C LEU A 127 -14.32 -7.06 15.14
N GLN A 128 -14.28 -5.85 14.59
CA GLN A 128 -13.08 -5.25 13.97
C GLN A 128 -11.99 -5.03 15.02
N ARG A 129 -12.35 -4.58 16.23
CA ARG A 129 -11.43 -4.56 17.37
C ARG A 129 -10.90 -5.94 17.72
N SER A 130 -11.72 -7.00 17.66
CA SER A 130 -11.24 -8.36 17.93
C SER A 130 -10.36 -8.95 16.82
N ILE A 131 -10.43 -8.40 15.60
CA ILE A 131 -9.56 -8.74 14.46
C ILE A 131 -8.23 -7.98 14.57
N GLU A 132 -8.27 -6.71 15.01
CA GLU A 132 -7.08 -5.88 15.27
C GLU A 132 -6.29 -6.35 16.53
N ASP A 133 -6.98 -6.93 17.52
CA ASP A 133 -6.43 -7.21 18.85
C ASP A 133 -6.05 -8.70 19.07
N ARG A 134 -6.02 -9.56 18.04
CA ARG A 134 -5.66 -10.98 18.24
C ARG A 134 -4.80 -11.60 17.13
N THR A 135 -3.57 -11.92 17.52
CA THR A 135 -2.96 -13.24 17.34
C THR A 135 -4.02 -14.34 17.32
N ILE A 136 -4.12 -15.08 16.21
CA ILE A 136 -4.86 -16.35 16.17
C ILE A 136 -4.30 -17.21 17.31
N ASP A 137 -5.12 -17.48 18.32
CA ASP A 137 -4.73 -18.30 19.47
C ASP A 137 -4.59 -19.73 18.94
N GLU A 138 -3.36 -20.24 18.78
CA GLU A 138 -3.07 -21.57 18.21
C GLU A 138 -3.76 -22.72 18.97
N GLN A 139 -4.30 -22.43 20.17
CA GLN A 139 -5.02 -23.38 21.03
C GLN A 139 -6.56 -23.35 20.86
N GLN A 140 -7.12 -22.57 19.92
CA GLN A 140 -8.58 -22.55 19.69
C GLN A 140 -9.10 -23.88 19.16
N THR A 141 -10.20 -24.38 19.75
CA THR A 141 -10.84 -25.60 19.24
C THR A 141 -11.58 -25.31 17.92
N PRO A 142 -11.68 -26.28 16.98
CA PRO A 142 -12.43 -26.10 15.74
C PRO A 142 -13.89 -25.67 15.95
N THR A 143 -14.53 -26.10 17.04
CA THR A 143 -15.91 -25.73 17.39
C THR A 143 -16.03 -24.25 17.80
N GLU A 144 -15.04 -23.72 18.52
CA GLU A 144 -14.97 -22.30 18.87
C GLU A 144 -14.69 -21.43 17.64
N ALA A 145 -13.74 -21.85 16.80
CA ALA A 145 -13.46 -21.20 15.53
C ALA A 145 -14.69 -21.18 14.61
N ALA A 146 -15.41 -22.30 14.51
CA ALA A 146 -16.63 -22.39 13.69
C ALA A 146 -17.73 -21.46 14.22
N THR A 147 -17.88 -21.35 15.54
CA THR A 147 -18.85 -20.44 16.17
C THR A 147 -18.49 -18.98 15.94
N GLN A 148 -17.20 -18.63 16.01
CA GLN A 148 -16.70 -17.28 15.78
C GLN A 148 -16.86 -16.88 14.31
N LEU A 149 -16.43 -17.73 13.37
CA LEU A 149 -16.55 -17.51 11.93
C LEU A 149 -18.00 -17.43 11.47
N LEU A 150 -18.91 -18.22 12.07
CA LEU A 150 -20.34 -18.11 11.82
C LEU A 150 -20.91 -16.76 12.32
N GLY A 151 -20.42 -16.24 13.45
CA GLY A 151 -20.74 -14.89 13.92
C GLY A 151 -20.24 -13.80 12.96
N MET A 152 -19.01 -13.97 12.46
CA MET A 152 -18.36 -13.09 11.48
C MET A 152 -19.10 -13.07 10.12
N ALA A 153 -19.41 -14.24 9.56
CA ALA A 153 -20.15 -14.36 8.30
C ALA A 153 -21.56 -13.74 8.39
N ASN A 154 -22.25 -13.92 9.53
CA ASN A 154 -23.54 -13.26 9.78
C ASN A 154 -23.40 -11.74 9.93
N ALA A 155 -22.33 -11.26 10.59
CA ALA A 155 -22.07 -9.84 10.73
C ALA A 155 -21.77 -9.18 9.37
N LEU A 156 -20.96 -9.83 8.54
CA LEU A 156 -20.68 -9.42 7.16
C LEU A 156 -21.97 -9.32 6.33
N SER A 157 -22.81 -10.36 6.37
CA SER A 157 -24.12 -10.37 5.68
C SER A 157 -25.11 -9.29 6.17
N SER A 158 -24.89 -8.69 7.34
CA SER A 158 -25.76 -7.64 7.90
C SER A 158 -25.36 -6.22 7.47
N HIS A 159 -24.12 -6.00 7.00
CA HIS A 159 -23.58 -4.68 6.70
C HIS A 159 -23.36 -4.38 5.22
N ASP A 160 -23.31 -5.40 4.37
CA ASP A 160 -23.34 -5.16 2.93
C ASP A 160 -24.77 -4.86 2.47
N ARG A 161 -24.97 -3.63 1.99
CA ARG A 161 -26.26 -3.05 1.58
C ARG A 161 -26.83 -3.78 0.36
N ALA A 162 -25.99 -4.46 -0.44
CA ALA A 162 -26.36 -5.15 -1.67
C ALA A 162 -26.62 -6.67 -1.49
N THR A 163 -26.29 -7.27 -0.34
CA THR A 163 -26.20 -8.75 -0.22
C THR A 163 -26.88 -9.34 1.02
N ARG A 164 -28.00 -8.77 1.49
CA ARG A 164 -28.81 -9.43 2.53
C ARG A 164 -29.17 -10.86 2.09
N GLY A 165 -28.55 -11.86 2.72
CA GLY A 165 -28.73 -13.29 2.42
C GLY A 165 -27.97 -13.86 1.23
N HIS A 166 -26.97 -13.17 0.67
CA HIS A 166 -26.14 -13.66 -0.44
C HIS A 166 -25.41 -14.95 -0.11
N THR A 167 -24.61 -14.94 0.95
CA THR A 167 -23.84 -16.11 1.41
C THR A 167 -24.74 -17.32 1.66
N GLU A 168 -25.97 -17.09 2.12
CA GLU A 168 -26.98 -18.15 2.32
C GLU A 168 -27.52 -18.73 1.01
N ARG A 169 -27.71 -17.89 -0.02
CA ARG A 169 -28.12 -18.32 -1.36
C ARG A 169 -26.99 -19.05 -2.07
N VAL A 170 -25.77 -18.53 -2.01
CA VAL A 170 -24.56 -19.21 -2.52
C VAL A 170 -24.42 -20.59 -1.88
N ARG A 171 -24.58 -20.70 -0.56
CA ARG A 171 -24.60 -22.00 0.13
C ARG A 171 -25.68 -22.94 -0.41
N ALA A 172 -26.89 -22.43 -0.66
CA ALA A 172 -27.98 -23.24 -1.19
C ALA A 172 -27.72 -23.72 -2.63
N TYR A 173 -27.17 -22.87 -3.49
CA TYR A 173 -26.78 -23.25 -4.85
C TYR A 173 -25.62 -24.25 -4.84
N ALA A 174 -24.58 -24.01 -4.04
CA ALA A 174 -23.46 -24.93 -3.88
C ALA A 174 -23.93 -26.33 -3.44
N GLN A 175 -24.88 -26.41 -2.50
CA GLN A 175 -25.48 -27.68 -2.12
C GLN A 175 -26.18 -28.38 -3.29
N LEU A 176 -26.99 -27.67 -4.07
CA LEU A 176 -27.70 -28.28 -5.22
C LEU A 176 -26.72 -28.76 -6.31
N ILE A 177 -25.66 -28.00 -6.57
CA ILE A 177 -24.60 -28.38 -7.50
C ILE A 177 -23.89 -29.63 -6.99
N GLY A 178 -23.52 -29.67 -5.70
CA GLY A 178 -22.89 -30.82 -5.08
C GLY A 178 -23.75 -32.09 -5.12
N GLU A 179 -25.06 -31.96 -4.88
CA GLU A 179 -26.02 -33.07 -4.97
C GLU A 179 -26.08 -33.63 -6.40
N GLU A 180 -26.14 -32.75 -7.41
CA GLU A 180 -26.12 -33.14 -8.83
C GLU A 180 -24.79 -33.78 -9.24
N MET A 181 -23.67 -33.34 -8.67
CA MET A 181 -22.35 -33.94 -8.87
C MET A 181 -22.17 -35.29 -8.14
N GLY A 182 -23.14 -35.70 -7.31
CA GLY A 182 -23.10 -36.96 -6.59
C GLY A 182 -22.22 -36.96 -5.33
N LEU A 183 -21.97 -35.78 -4.74
CA LEU A 183 -21.29 -35.68 -3.44
C LEU A 183 -22.08 -36.39 -2.35
N LYS A 184 -21.37 -37.03 -1.42
CA LYS A 184 -21.98 -37.70 -0.26
C LYS A 184 -22.47 -36.67 0.77
N ASP A 185 -23.34 -37.12 1.67
CA ASP A 185 -23.95 -36.25 2.70
C ASP A 185 -22.92 -35.53 3.58
N ASP A 186 -21.78 -36.15 3.89
CA ASP A 186 -20.66 -35.58 4.64
C ASP A 186 -19.90 -34.50 3.84
N GLU A 187 -19.60 -34.76 2.57
CA GLU A 187 -19.01 -33.79 1.66
C GLU A 187 -19.92 -32.58 1.45
N LEU A 188 -21.24 -32.80 1.36
CA LEU A 188 -22.25 -31.73 1.31
C LEU A 188 -22.32 -30.91 2.60
N GLU A 189 -22.02 -31.50 3.76
CA GLU A 189 -21.89 -30.75 5.02
C GLU A 189 -20.65 -29.84 5.01
N MET A 190 -19.52 -30.33 4.53
CA MET A 190 -18.28 -29.53 4.40
C MET A 190 -18.43 -28.42 3.36
N LEU A 191 -19.05 -28.72 2.21
CA LEU A 191 -19.34 -27.75 1.15
C LEU A 191 -20.26 -26.62 1.63
N ARG A 192 -21.26 -26.93 2.47
CA ARG A 192 -22.13 -25.90 3.07
C ARG A 192 -21.37 -24.93 3.96
N TRP A 193 -20.36 -25.41 4.70
CA TRP A 193 -19.49 -24.55 5.49
C TRP A 193 -18.56 -23.72 4.63
N SER A 194 -17.91 -24.37 3.68
CA SER A 194 -17.05 -23.77 2.68
C SER A 194 -17.73 -22.60 1.94
N ALA A 195 -18.97 -22.78 1.49
CA ALA A 195 -19.76 -21.71 0.87
C ALA A 195 -20.18 -20.61 1.86
N LEU A 196 -20.39 -20.94 3.14
CA LEU A 196 -20.79 -19.98 4.15
C LEU A 196 -19.66 -19.02 4.56
N ILE A 197 -18.41 -19.50 4.50
CA ILE A 197 -17.23 -18.75 4.93
C ILE A 197 -16.43 -18.16 3.78
N HIS A 198 -16.81 -18.43 2.52
CA HIS A 198 -15.97 -18.09 1.35
C HIS A 198 -15.54 -16.62 1.31
N ASP A 199 -16.44 -15.73 1.72
CA ASP A 199 -16.29 -14.28 1.64
C ASP A 199 -15.83 -13.61 2.95
N VAL A 200 -15.52 -14.40 3.99
CA VAL A 200 -15.27 -13.87 5.34
C VAL A 200 -14.10 -12.88 5.40
N GLY A 201 -13.13 -13.01 4.48
CA GLY A 201 -11.98 -12.12 4.37
C GLY A 201 -12.33 -10.68 4.00
N LYS A 202 -13.53 -10.41 3.48
CA LYS A 202 -14.04 -9.04 3.25
C LYS A 202 -14.09 -8.23 4.55
N LEU A 203 -14.15 -8.87 5.72
CA LEU A 203 -14.10 -8.18 7.02
C LEU A 203 -12.80 -7.41 7.29
N ARG A 204 -11.71 -7.73 6.57
CA ARG A 204 -10.42 -7.02 6.67
C ARG A 204 -10.26 -5.91 5.62
N VAL A 205 -11.20 -5.77 4.69
CA VAL A 205 -11.19 -4.69 3.69
C VAL A 205 -11.89 -3.47 4.29
N ARG A 206 -11.38 -2.26 4.05
CA ARG A 206 -11.95 -1.03 4.62
C ARG A 206 -13.41 -0.86 4.18
N PRO A 207 -14.33 -0.41 5.07
CA PRO A 207 -15.72 -0.19 4.71
C PRO A 207 -15.93 0.81 3.57
N SER A 208 -15.02 1.78 3.39
CA SER A 208 -15.04 2.72 2.27
C SER A 208 -14.82 2.01 0.94
N VAL A 209 -13.89 1.05 0.88
CA VAL A 209 -13.56 0.25 -0.30
C VAL A 209 -14.64 -0.80 -0.60
N LEU A 210 -15.20 -1.43 0.44
CA LEU A 210 -16.29 -2.41 0.29
C LEU A 210 -17.59 -1.79 -0.23
N ASN A 211 -17.85 -0.52 0.09
CA ASN A 211 -19.07 0.19 -0.29
C ASN A 211 -18.81 1.24 -1.39
N THR A 212 -17.67 1.18 -2.07
CA THR A 212 -17.36 2.06 -3.19
C THR A 212 -18.50 2.01 -4.22
N VAL A 213 -19.02 3.17 -4.59
CA VAL A 213 -20.07 3.31 -5.61
C VAL A 213 -19.38 3.45 -6.96
N GLY A 214 -19.48 2.43 -7.81
CA GLY A 214 -18.81 2.40 -9.11
C GLY A 214 -17.66 1.38 -9.18
N ARG A 215 -16.80 1.49 -10.19
CA ARG A 215 -15.61 0.63 -10.32
C ARG A 215 -14.55 1.10 -9.31
N PRO A 216 -14.01 0.22 -8.45
CA PRO A 216 -12.93 0.60 -7.55
C PRO A 216 -11.69 1.02 -8.36
N SER A 217 -10.99 2.05 -7.87
CA SER A 217 -9.67 2.45 -8.35
C SER A 217 -8.66 1.31 -8.24
N ASP A 218 -7.50 1.40 -8.89
CA ASP A 218 -6.51 0.31 -8.88
C ASP A 218 -5.99 0.00 -7.47
N THR A 219 -5.88 1.02 -6.60
CA THR A 219 -5.47 0.83 -5.20
C THR A 219 -6.56 0.19 -4.35
N GLU A 220 -7.82 0.62 -4.52
CA GLU A 220 -8.99 0.00 -3.90
C GLU A 220 -9.20 -1.43 -4.39
N TRP A 221 -8.97 -1.68 -5.68
CA TRP A 221 -9.03 -3.01 -6.28
C TRP A 221 -7.93 -3.91 -5.74
N ASN A 222 -6.69 -3.41 -5.60
CA ASN A 222 -5.60 -4.16 -5.00
C ASN A 222 -5.93 -4.56 -3.56
N GLU A 223 -6.50 -3.66 -2.75
CA GLU A 223 -6.96 -3.98 -1.38
C GLU A 223 -8.12 -4.98 -1.39
N LEU A 224 -9.11 -4.78 -2.26
CA LEU A 224 -10.26 -5.68 -2.40
C LEU A 224 -9.83 -7.08 -2.86
N ALA A 225 -8.88 -7.18 -3.79
CA ALA A 225 -8.36 -8.44 -4.31
C ALA A 225 -7.56 -9.26 -3.28
N GLN A 226 -7.17 -8.67 -2.14
CA GLN A 226 -6.56 -9.40 -1.02
C GLN A 226 -7.58 -10.18 -0.17
N HIS A 227 -8.89 -9.94 -0.31
CA HIS A 227 -9.87 -10.60 0.57
C HIS A 227 -9.86 -12.14 0.51
N PRO A 228 -9.51 -12.83 -0.59
CA PRO A 228 -9.38 -14.29 -0.55
C PRO A 228 -8.18 -14.73 0.30
N LEU A 229 -7.06 -14.00 0.24
CA LEU A 229 -5.90 -14.27 1.11
C LEU A 229 -6.27 -14.11 2.59
N HIS A 230 -6.96 -13.01 2.93
CA HIS A 230 -7.49 -12.81 4.28
C HIS A 230 -8.48 -13.91 4.69
N GLY A 231 -9.33 -14.36 3.76
CA GLY A 231 -10.27 -15.45 3.98
C GLY A 231 -9.57 -16.77 4.27
N ALA A 232 -8.51 -17.10 3.53
CA ALA A 232 -7.69 -18.29 3.76
C ALA A 232 -7.05 -18.29 5.15
N GLU A 233 -6.45 -17.17 5.56
CA GLU A 233 -5.84 -17.02 6.88
C GLU A 233 -6.88 -17.14 8.01
N MET A 234 -8.03 -16.47 7.89
CA MET A 234 -9.07 -16.48 8.91
C MET A 234 -9.74 -17.84 9.10
N THR A 235 -9.75 -18.67 8.05
CA THR A 235 -10.41 -19.99 8.07
C THR A 235 -9.46 -21.13 8.39
N GLU A 236 -8.15 -20.89 8.44
CA GLU A 236 -7.11 -21.87 8.75
C GLU A 236 -7.37 -22.71 10.02
N PRO A 237 -7.87 -22.13 11.15
CA PRO A 237 -8.20 -22.93 12.34
C PRO A 237 -9.27 -24.02 12.13
N LEU A 238 -10.05 -23.94 11.05
CA LEU A 238 -11.03 -24.97 10.68
C LEU A 238 -10.42 -26.11 9.86
N ARG A 239 -9.19 -25.98 9.35
CA ARG A 239 -8.55 -26.99 8.49
C ARG A 239 -8.50 -28.39 9.12
N PRO A 240 -8.26 -28.58 10.44
CA PRO A 240 -8.31 -29.92 11.05
C PRO A 240 -9.66 -30.63 10.90
N TRP A 241 -10.75 -29.89 10.71
CA TRP A 241 -12.10 -30.42 10.55
C TRP A 241 -12.61 -30.38 9.11
N LEU A 242 -12.47 -29.23 8.43
CA LEU A 242 -12.93 -29.05 7.05
C LEU A 242 -11.96 -29.62 6.00
N GLY A 243 -10.73 -29.97 6.37
CA GLY A 243 -9.71 -30.45 5.44
C GLY A 243 -9.51 -29.46 4.27
N GLU A 244 -9.49 -29.98 3.04
CA GLU A 244 -9.33 -29.16 1.83
C GLU A 244 -10.56 -28.29 1.50
N TRP A 245 -11.73 -28.56 2.10
CA TRP A 245 -12.94 -27.77 1.83
C TRP A 245 -12.80 -26.32 2.28
N VAL A 246 -11.91 -26.05 3.25
CA VAL A 246 -11.58 -24.70 3.74
C VAL A 246 -10.98 -23.80 2.65
N ASN A 247 -10.34 -24.40 1.64
CA ASN A 247 -9.61 -23.68 0.60
C ASN A 247 -10.52 -22.77 -0.25
N SER A 248 -11.85 -22.98 -0.24
CA SER A 248 -12.78 -22.09 -0.94
C SER A 248 -12.65 -20.64 -0.53
N ALA A 249 -12.34 -20.35 0.74
CA ALA A 249 -12.15 -18.98 1.21
C ALA A 249 -10.99 -18.28 0.50
N GLY A 250 -9.93 -19.02 0.15
CA GLY A 250 -8.77 -18.50 -0.57
C GLY A 250 -8.83 -18.61 -2.09
N GLN A 251 -9.60 -19.56 -2.62
CA GLN A 251 -9.51 -19.96 -4.02
C GLN A 251 -10.77 -19.67 -4.86
N HIS A 252 -11.86 -19.13 -4.28
CA HIS A 252 -13.11 -18.90 -5.02
C HIS A 252 -13.01 -17.84 -6.14
N HIS A 253 -11.93 -17.05 -6.19
CA HIS A 253 -11.61 -16.13 -7.28
C HIS A 253 -10.56 -16.68 -8.28
N GLU A 254 -10.10 -17.91 -8.09
CA GLU A 254 -9.30 -18.62 -9.08
C GLU A 254 -10.15 -18.95 -10.31
N LYS A 255 -9.51 -18.98 -11.48
CA LYS A 255 -10.17 -19.25 -12.76
C LYS A 255 -9.64 -20.54 -13.35
N TRP A 256 -10.51 -21.32 -13.99
CA TRP A 256 -10.17 -22.63 -14.56
C TRP A 256 -8.94 -22.59 -15.50
N ASP A 257 -8.77 -21.51 -16.26
CA ASP A 257 -7.64 -21.28 -17.17
C ASP A 257 -6.36 -20.76 -16.49
N GLY A 258 -6.41 -20.40 -15.21
CA GLY A 258 -5.29 -19.87 -14.44
C GLY A 258 -5.07 -18.36 -14.52
N SER A 259 -6.02 -17.61 -15.05
CA SER A 259 -6.02 -16.13 -15.03
C SER A 259 -6.66 -15.53 -13.77
N GLY A 260 -6.96 -16.37 -12.76
CA GLY A 260 -7.53 -15.97 -11.48
C GLY A 260 -6.49 -15.52 -10.46
N TYR A 261 -6.96 -15.19 -9.27
CA TYR A 261 -6.16 -14.71 -8.14
C TYR A 261 -6.66 -15.37 -6.85
N PRO A 262 -5.85 -15.42 -5.77
CA PRO A 262 -4.52 -14.80 -5.59
C PRO A 262 -3.31 -15.70 -5.91
N PHE A 263 -3.51 -17.00 -6.09
CA PHE A 263 -2.46 -18.01 -6.24
C PHE A 263 -2.18 -18.37 -7.70
N GLY A 264 -3.10 -18.08 -8.63
CA GLY A 264 -2.94 -18.37 -10.07
C GLY A 264 -3.07 -19.86 -10.40
N LEU A 265 -3.86 -20.58 -9.61
CA LEU A 265 -4.09 -22.03 -9.72
C LEU A 265 -4.89 -22.35 -10.98
N ARG A 266 -4.65 -23.52 -11.57
CA ARG A 266 -5.30 -23.93 -12.82
C ARG A 266 -6.00 -25.26 -12.66
N ARG A 267 -7.20 -25.37 -13.25
CA ARG A 267 -7.97 -26.62 -13.32
C ARG A 267 -8.12 -27.31 -11.96
N GLU A 268 -7.68 -28.56 -11.82
CA GLU A 268 -7.80 -29.37 -10.60
C GLU A 268 -6.85 -28.97 -9.47
N GLU A 269 -5.93 -28.03 -9.71
CA GLU A 269 -5.16 -27.38 -8.62
C GLU A 269 -6.09 -26.51 -7.74
N ILE A 270 -7.23 -26.07 -8.30
CA ILE A 270 -8.28 -25.37 -7.58
C ILE A 270 -9.14 -26.42 -6.86
N SER A 271 -9.33 -26.26 -5.55
CA SER A 271 -10.11 -27.20 -4.75
C SER A 271 -11.52 -27.37 -5.32
N LEU A 272 -12.08 -28.58 -5.23
CA LEU A 272 -13.45 -28.84 -5.69
C LEU A 272 -14.45 -27.90 -5.01
N SER A 273 -14.23 -27.58 -3.73
CA SER A 273 -15.06 -26.65 -2.97
C SER A 273 -15.04 -25.24 -3.55
N ALA A 274 -13.87 -24.73 -3.93
CA ALA A 274 -13.71 -23.43 -4.56
C ALA A 274 -14.35 -23.38 -5.96
N ARG A 275 -14.20 -24.44 -6.76
CA ARG A 275 -14.82 -24.55 -8.09
C ARG A 275 -16.34 -24.50 -8.03
N ILE A 276 -16.94 -25.22 -7.07
CA ILE A 276 -18.40 -25.21 -6.85
C ILE A 276 -18.86 -23.84 -6.33
N VAL A 277 -18.16 -23.26 -5.35
CA VAL A 277 -18.50 -21.95 -4.78
C VAL A 277 -18.39 -20.84 -5.81
N ALA A 278 -17.38 -20.82 -6.68
CA ALA A 278 -17.21 -19.82 -7.72
C ALA A 278 -18.40 -19.79 -8.71
N VAL A 279 -18.92 -20.95 -9.11
CA VAL A 279 -20.11 -21.04 -9.98
C VAL A 279 -21.37 -20.59 -9.24
N ALA A 280 -21.54 -21.02 -7.98
CA ALA A 280 -22.68 -20.65 -7.15
C ALA A 280 -22.72 -19.14 -6.85
N ASP A 281 -21.56 -18.54 -6.59
CA ASP A 281 -21.37 -17.11 -6.35
C ASP A 281 -21.69 -16.29 -7.60
N ALA A 282 -21.07 -16.61 -8.74
CA ALA A 282 -21.33 -15.94 -10.01
C ALA A 282 -22.81 -15.99 -10.40
N TYR A 283 -23.47 -17.15 -10.20
CA TYR A 283 -24.90 -17.28 -10.46
C TYR A 283 -25.76 -16.38 -9.54
N ASP A 284 -25.44 -16.32 -8.24
CA ASP A 284 -26.16 -15.43 -7.32
C ASP A 284 -25.91 -13.96 -7.65
N VAL A 285 -24.68 -13.58 -7.99
CA VAL A 285 -24.30 -12.22 -8.40
C VAL A 285 -25.09 -11.78 -9.64
N MET A 286 -25.25 -12.65 -10.63
CA MET A 286 -26.02 -12.35 -11.84
C MET A 286 -27.53 -12.27 -11.60
N THR A 287 -28.09 -13.10 -10.72
CA THR A 287 -29.55 -13.26 -10.57
C THR A 287 -30.16 -12.50 -9.39
N SER A 288 -29.36 -11.93 -8.50
CA SER A 288 -29.84 -11.15 -7.34
C SER A 288 -30.02 -9.67 -7.67
N ALA A 289 -31.12 -9.07 -7.17
CA ALA A 289 -31.37 -7.64 -7.31
C ALA A 289 -30.38 -6.85 -6.43
N ARG A 290 -29.56 -5.98 -7.05
CA ARG A 290 -28.62 -5.07 -6.38
C ARG A 290 -29.09 -3.62 -6.56
N SER A 291 -28.68 -2.72 -5.64
CA SER A 291 -29.11 -1.31 -5.60
C SER A 291 -28.90 -0.52 -6.89
N TYR A 292 -28.07 -1.01 -7.82
CA TYR A 292 -27.63 -0.31 -9.02
C TYR A 292 -27.72 -1.15 -10.32
N LYS A 293 -28.37 -2.33 -10.33
CA LYS A 293 -28.47 -3.15 -11.55
C LYS A 293 -29.68 -4.08 -11.55
N ASN A 294 -30.39 -4.15 -12.68
CA ASN A 294 -31.47 -5.11 -12.89
C ASN A 294 -30.91 -6.55 -12.93
N PRO A 295 -31.49 -7.51 -12.17
CA PRO A 295 -31.02 -8.89 -12.14
C PRO A 295 -31.23 -9.58 -13.49
N PHE A 296 -30.26 -10.41 -13.90
CA PHE A 296 -30.38 -11.20 -15.13
C PHE A 296 -31.51 -12.23 -14.98
N PRO A 297 -32.34 -12.44 -16.02
CA PRO A 297 -33.18 -13.62 -16.10
C PRO A 297 -32.35 -14.89 -15.89
N ALA A 298 -32.90 -15.88 -15.19
CA ALA A 298 -32.18 -17.12 -14.88
C ALA A 298 -31.67 -17.87 -16.14
N ALA A 299 -32.34 -17.69 -17.28
CA ALA A 299 -31.91 -18.24 -18.57
C ALA A 299 -30.60 -17.59 -19.06
N ASP A 300 -30.47 -16.27 -18.93
CA ASP A 300 -29.30 -15.52 -19.39
C ASP A 300 -28.11 -15.77 -18.48
N ALA A 301 -28.33 -15.85 -17.15
CA ALA A 301 -27.28 -16.24 -16.20
C ALA A 301 -26.76 -17.66 -16.47
N ARG A 302 -27.63 -18.60 -16.87
CA ARG A 302 -27.24 -19.96 -17.28
C ARG A 302 -26.46 -19.96 -18.59
N ALA A 303 -26.89 -19.16 -19.56
CA ALA A 303 -26.17 -19.00 -20.83
C ALA A 303 -24.76 -18.42 -20.62
N GLU A 304 -24.62 -17.45 -19.71
CA GLU A 304 -23.33 -16.86 -19.38
C GLU A 304 -22.40 -17.83 -18.65
N LEU A 305 -22.92 -18.62 -17.69
CA LEU A 305 -22.13 -19.71 -17.08
C LEU A 305 -21.65 -20.72 -18.12
N ALA A 306 -22.51 -21.10 -19.07
CA ALA A 306 -22.16 -22.01 -20.15
C ALA A 306 -21.08 -21.42 -21.08
N ARG A 307 -21.16 -20.11 -21.38
CA ARG A 307 -20.17 -19.40 -22.19
C ARG A 307 -18.79 -19.34 -21.52
N CYS A 308 -18.77 -19.21 -20.19
CA CYS A 308 -17.56 -19.12 -19.37
C CYS A 308 -17.02 -20.48 -18.90
N ALA A 309 -17.64 -21.59 -19.30
CA ALA A 309 -17.17 -22.93 -18.99
C ALA A 309 -15.84 -23.23 -19.72
N GLY A 310 -14.85 -23.71 -18.98
CA GLY A 310 -13.52 -24.03 -19.50
C GLY A 310 -12.55 -22.85 -19.59
N SER A 311 -13.00 -21.63 -19.31
CA SER A 311 -12.14 -20.45 -19.12
C SER A 311 -12.18 -20.00 -17.66
N GLN A 312 -13.31 -19.44 -17.22
CA GLN A 312 -13.49 -18.98 -15.85
C GLN A 312 -13.90 -20.11 -14.92
N PHE A 313 -14.83 -20.96 -15.35
CA PHE A 313 -15.44 -21.99 -14.50
C PHE A 313 -15.10 -23.40 -14.96
N ASP A 314 -15.07 -24.33 -13.99
CA ASP A 314 -14.97 -25.76 -14.26
C ASP A 314 -16.17 -26.25 -15.12
N PRO A 315 -15.92 -26.83 -16.30
CA PRO A 315 -16.98 -27.36 -17.17
C PRO A 315 -17.91 -28.36 -16.50
N ASP A 316 -17.40 -29.23 -15.62
CA ASP A 316 -18.20 -30.28 -14.98
C ASP A 316 -19.12 -29.69 -13.90
N VAL A 317 -18.64 -28.67 -13.17
CA VAL A 317 -19.44 -27.92 -12.19
C VAL A 317 -20.53 -27.10 -12.89
N VAL A 318 -20.20 -26.42 -14.00
CA VAL A 318 -21.20 -25.68 -14.80
C VAL A 318 -22.26 -26.63 -15.32
N LYS A 319 -21.87 -27.78 -15.86
CA LYS A 319 -22.80 -28.81 -16.33
C LYS A 319 -23.75 -29.27 -15.22
N ALA A 320 -23.24 -29.50 -14.01
CA ALA A 320 -24.08 -29.82 -12.85
C ALA A 320 -25.06 -28.68 -12.53
N MET A 321 -24.60 -27.42 -12.48
CA MET A 321 -25.48 -26.28 -12.24
C MET A 321 -26.60 -26.13 -13.30
N LEU A 322 -26.29 -26.42 -14.57
CA LEU A 322 -27.27 -26.41 -15.65
C LEU A 322 -28.30 -27.55 -15.53
N ASN A 323 -27.91 -28.71 -15.02
CA ASN A 323 -28.80 -29.85 -14.78
C ASN A 323 -29.68 -29.69 -13.54
N VAL A 324 -29.27 -28.89 -12.56
CA VAL A 324 -30.11 -28.60 -11.38
C VAL A 324 -31.42 -27.96 -11.85
N SER A 325 -32.53 -28.64 -11.59
CA SER A 325 -33.87 -28.08 -11.80
C SER A 325 -34.14 -27.03 -10.72
N ILE A 326 -33.81 -25.77 -10.99
CA ILE A 326 -34.23 -24.64 -10.17
C ILE A 326 -35.70 -24.39 -10.51
N ALA A 327 -36.58 -25.26 -10.03
CA ALA A 327 -38.02 -25.02 -10.11
C ALA A 327 -38.27 -23.63 -9.52
N GLN A 328 -39.04 -22.78 -10.22
CA GLN A 328 -39.63 -21.56 -9.68
C GLN A 328 -40.49 -21.94 -8.46
N LYS A 329 -39.87 -22.22 -7.31
CA LYS A 329 -40.52 -22.07 -6.03
C LYS A 329 -40.74 -20.59 -5.90
N ARG A 330 -41.91 -20.15 -6.38
CA ARG A 330 -42.57 -18.92 -5.96
C ARG A 330 -42.38 -18.82 -4.46
N PHE A 331 -41.37 -18.07 -4.02
CA PHE A 331 -41.46 -17.37 -2.76
C PHE A 331 -42.79 -16.63 -2.85
N SER A 332 -43.72 -16.95 -1.94
CA SER A 332 -45.07 -16.37 -1.95
C SER A 332 -44.96 -14.87 -2.25
N PRO A 333 -45.67 -14.33 -3.25
CA PRO A 333 -45.51 -12.94 -3.66
C PRO A 333 -45.73 -11.97 -2.50
N LEU A 334 -46.43 -12.36 -1.44
CA LEU A 334 -46.52 -11.57 -0.20
C LEU A 334 -45.17 -11.34 0.52
N ALA A 335 -44.22 -12.27 0.46
CA ALA A 335 -42.93 -12.12 1.16
C ALA A 335 -41.92 -11.25 0.39
N ALA A 336 -41.96 -11.28 -0.95
CA ALA A 336 -41.18 -10.38 -1.79
C ALA A 336 -41.76 -8.95 -1.78
N TRP A 337 -43.09 -8.83 -1.76
CA TRP A 337 -43.79 -7.55 -1.66
C TRP A 337 -43.54 -6.84 -0.31
N ILE A 338 -43.45 -7.58 0.79
CA ILE A 338 -43.14 -7.01 2.12
C ILE A 338 -41.66 -6.61 2.25
N ALA A 339 -40.73 -7.31 1.59
CA ALA A 339 -39.30 -6.97 1.62
C ALA A 339 -38.96 -5.71 0.79
N GLN A 340 -39.87 -5.29 -0.09
CA GLN A 340 -39.70 -4.17 -1.02
C GLN A 340 -40.48 -2.91 -0.63
N VAL A 341 -41.17 -2.87 0.52
CA VAL A 341 -41.77 -1.61 1.00
C VAL A 341 -40.66 -0.69 1.53
N PRO A 342 -40.35 0.44 0.88
CA PRO A 342 -39.32 1.35 1.31
C PRO A 342 -39.92 2.30 2.35
N ILE A 343 -40.01 1.85 3.60
CA ILE A 343 -40.32 2.76 4.70
C ILE A 343 -38.98 3.35 5.17
N LEU A 344 -38.59 4.43 4.48
CA LEU A 344 -37.57 5.43 4.81
C LEU A 344 -36.11 5.06 4.54
N GLY A 345 -35.62 5.50 3.37
CA GLY A 345 -34.20 5.66 3.09
C GLY A 345 -33.87 6.06 1.65
N ALA A 346 -33.94 7.38 1.39
CA ALA A 346 -33.40 8.15 0.25
C ALA A 346 -34.24 8.27 -1.03
N SER A 347 -35.11 9.29 -1.07
CA SER A 347 -35.34 10.16 -2.24
C SER A 347 -36.24 11.35 -1.83
N TRP A 348 -35.62 12.47 -1.46
CA TRP A 348 -36.24 13.80 -1.57
C TRP A 348 -35.35 14.57 -2.57
N PRO A 349 -35.91 14.97 -3.72
CA PRO A 349 -36.14 16.40 -3.91
C PRO A 349 -37.57 16.73 -4.40
N ASN A 350 -38.08 17.84 -3.85
CA ASN A 350 -39.09 18.78 -4.35
C ASN A 350 -40.19 18.31 -5.33
N SER A 351 -41.41 18.09 -4.81
CA SER A 351 -42.64 18.85 -5.13
C SER A 351 -43.91 18.08 -4.73
N GLY A 352 -44.86 18.76 -4.08
CA GLY A 352 -46.30 18.42 -4.14
C GLY A 352 -46.79 17.13 -3.46
N ILE A 353 -47.24 17.25 -2.21
CA ILE A 353 -48.25 16.42 -1.49
C ILE A 353 -48.60 15.08 -2.17
N THR A 354 -47.84 14.02 -1.87
CA THR A 354 -48.30 12.64 -2.03
C THR A 354 -48.58 12.05 -0.65
N ILE A 355 -49.87 11.80 -0.43
CA ILE A 355 -50.42 11.18 0.78
C ILE A 355 -49.83 9.77 0.89
N SER A 356 -48.93 9.61 1.86
CA SER A 356 -48.36 8.33 2.26
C SER A 356 -49.47 7.29 2.47
N SER A 357 -49.21 6.07 2.00
CA SER A 357 -50.06 4.88 1.98
C SER A 357 -50.47 4.33 3.37
N THR A 358 -50.49 5.17 4.40
CA THR A 358 -51.08 4.88 5.72
C THR A 358 -52.43 5.57 5.96
N VAL A 359 -52.92 6.40 5.04
CA VAL A 359 -54.26 7.03 5.16
C VAL A 359 -55.40 6.20 4.54
N ALA A 360 -55.10 5.26 3.63
CA ALA A 360 -56.12 4.49 2.91
C ALA A 360 -56.90 3.48 3.79
N ALA A 361 -56.36 3.05 4.92
CA ALA A 361 -57.00 2.04 5.77
C ALA A 361 -58.04 2.62 6.76
N VAL A 362 -58.11 3.95 6.94
CA VAL A 362 -59.03 4.58 7.91
C VAL A 362 -60.26 5.19 7.24
N ILE A 363 -60.24 5.44 5.93
CA ILE A 363 -61.36 6.08 5.20
C ILE A 363 -62.39 5.05 4.66
N ALA A 364 -62.05 3.76 4.59
CA ALA A 364 -62.92 2.72 4.04
C ALA A 364 -64.11 2.29 4.93
N ALA A 365 -64.36 2.95 6.06
CA ALA A 365 -65.40 2.54 7.01
C ALA A 365 -66.72 3.33 6.94
N PHE A 366 -66.88 4.33 6.06
CA PHE A 366 -67.99 5.30 6.24
C PHE A 366 -68.94 5.61 5.07
N THR A 367 -69.05 4.79 4.03
CA THR A 367 -70.09 5.03 3.01
C THR A 367 -70.91 3.79 2.67
N LEU A 368 -71.88 3.50 3.54
CA LEU A 368 -73.08 2.73 3.20
C LEU A 368 -74.20 3.70 2.78
N ALA A 369 -74.61 3.66 1.51
CA ALA A 369 -76.00 3.87 1.09
C ALA A 369 -76.21 3.40 -0.37
N PRO A 370 -77.19 2.51 -0.65
CA PRO A 370 -77.53 2.06 -2.00
C PRO A 370 -78.65 2.90 -2.62
N GLY A 371 -78.65 3.05 -3.96
CA GLY A 371 -79.70 3.79 -4.69
C GLY A 371 -79.82 3.44 -6.18
N VAL A 372 -80.54 2.35 -6.44
CA VAL A 372 -81.54 2.06 -7.51
C VAL A 372 -81.52 2.86 -8.84
N PHE A 373 -81.23 2.10 -9.92
CA PHE A 373 -81.69 2.08 -11.34
C PHE A 373 -81.72 3.31 -12.27
N SER A 374 -81.30 3.00 -13.50
CA SER A 374 -81.00 3.76 -14.72
C SER A 374 -82.19 4.39 -15.47
N PRO A 375 -81.93 5.42 -16.31
CA PRO A 375 -82.65 5.63 -17.57
C PRO A 375 -81.75 5.40 -18.80
N GLU A 376 -82.38 5.17 -19.96
CA GLU A 376 -81.78 4.88 -21.27
C GLU A 376 -80.63 5.83 -21.64
N LEU A 377 -79.45 5.25 -21.90
CA LEU A 377 -78.24 5.96 -22.32
C LEU A 377 -78.29 6.26 -23.82
N ILE A 378 -78.13 7.53 -24.20
CA ILE A 378 -77.55 7.88 -25.50
C ILE A 378 -76.04 7.72 -25.32
N ALA A 379 -75.48 6.62 -25.83
CA ALA A 379 -74.05 6.35 -25.77
C ALA A 379 -73.39 6.81 -27.08
N TYR A 380 -72.48 7.79 -26.99
CA TYR A 380 -71.46 8.00 -28.02
C TYR A 380 -70.15 7.41 -27.48
N SER A 381 -69.67 6.33 -28.10
CA SER A 381 -68.42 5.68 -27.68
C SER A 381 -67.43 5.59 -28.85
N ASN A 382 -66.18 5.93 -28.55
CA ASN A 382 -64.94 5.75 -29.34
C ASN A 382 -64.52 6.95 -30.20
N LEU A 383 -64.32 8.11 -29.57
CA LEU A 383 -63.43 9.14 -30.11
C LEU A 383 -62.03 8.96 -29.53
N THR A 384 -61.02 9.20 -30.35
CA THR A 384 -59.60 9.19 -29.95
C THR A 384 -58.95 10.45 -30.49
N ALA A 385 -58.21 11.15 -29.65
CA ALA A 385 -57.40 12.29 -30.05
C ALA A 385 -56.02 12.22 -29.40
N ALA A 386 -55.04 12.90 -30.01
CA ALA A 386 -53.79 13.20 -29.32
C ALA A 386 -54.08 14.03 -28.06
N GLU A 387 -53.23 13.92 -27.04
CA GLU A 387 -53.28 14.85 -25.91
C GLU A 387 -53.15 16.31 -26.36
N ASP A 388 -53.57 17.24 -25.50
CA ASP A 388 -53.71 18.67 -25.77
C ASP A 388 -54.65 19.05 -26.93
N THR A 389 -55.32 18.07 -27.56
CA THR A 389 -56.29 18.31 -28.62
C THR A 389 -57.70 18.37 -28.05
N GLN A 390 -58.39 19.49 -28.24
CA GLN A 390 -59.78 19.61 -27.83
C GLN A 390 -60.70 18.74 -28.71
N LEU A 391 -61.66 18.06 -28.09
CA LEU A 391 -62.66 17.23 -28.78
C LEU A 391 -64.06 17.81 -28.57
N SER A 392 -64.91 17.79 -29.59
CA SER A 392 -66.33 18.15 -29.47
C SER A 392 -67.23 17.09 -30.08
N PHE A 393 -68.41 16.90 -29.47
CA PHE A 393 -69.46 16.03 -30.03
C PHE A 393 -70.85 16.62 -29.82
N SER A 394 -71.71 16.48 -30.81
CA SER A 394 -73.09 16.96 -30.75
C SER A 394 -74.00 15.94 -30.03
N VAL A 395 -74.87 16.44 -29.15
CA VAL A 395 -75.85 15.61 -28.42
C VAL A 395 -77.15 15.53 -29.24
N ASN A 396 -77.33 14.45 -30.00
CA ASN A 396 -78.53 14.22 -30.80
C ASN A 396 -79.38 13.06 -30.25
N ALA A 397 -80.70 13.24 -30.18
CA ALA A 397 -81.66 12.14 -30.01
C ALA A 397 -82.04 11.53 -31.38
N PRO A 398 -82.48 10.27 -31.47
CA PRO A 398 -82.92 9.69 -32.74
C PRO A 398 -84.20 10.37 -33.26
N GLY A 399 -84.06 11.36 -34.15
CA GLY A 399 -85.17 11.93 -34.94
C GLY A 399 -85.73 13.30 -34.53
N THR A 400 -85.06 14.13 -33.72
CA THR A 400 -85.53 15.49 -33.33
C THR A 400 -84.39 16.53 -33.21
N ASP A 401 -84.78 17.81 -33.06
CA ASP A 401 -83.95 19.02 -32.92
C ASP A 401 -82.90 18.97 -31.78
N LEU A 402 -81.93 19.90 -31.81
CA LEU A 402 -80.89 20.07 -30.78
C LEU A 402 -81.51 20.32 -29.38
N PRO A 403 -80.87 19.86 -28.29
CA PRO A 403 -81.34 20.13 -26.94
C PRO A 403 -81.31 21.63 -26.61
N ASP A 404 -82.31 22.10 -25.86
CA ASP A 404 -82.41 23.49 -25.42
C ASP A 404 -81.35 23.82 -24.33
N SER A 405 -80.95 22.82 -23.54
CA SER A 405 -79.89 22.93 -22.54
C SER A 405 -79.24 21.58 -22.24
N VAL A 406 -77.94 21.59 -21.95
CA VAL A 406 -77.18 20.43 -21.47
C VAL A 406 -76.42 20.79 -20.20
N GLU A 407 -76.56 19.98 -19.16
CA GLU A 407 -75.83 20.10 -17.89
C GLU A 407 -74.81 18.95 -17.77
N ILE A 408 -73.55 19.30 -17.50
CA ILE A 408 -72.48 18.31 -17.25
C ILE A 408 -72.58 17.85 -15.80
N LEU A 409 -72.88 16.58 -15.59
CA LEU A 409 -73.08 16.00 -14.26
C LEU A 409 -71.76 15.58 -13.61
N LYS A 410 -70.87 14.97 -14.40
CA LYS A 410 -69.58 14.46 -13.91
C LYS A 410 -68.61 14.24 -15.06
N VAL A 411 -67.35 14.63 -14.86
CA VAL A 411 -66.23 14.21 -15.69
C VAL A 411 -65.34 13.28 -14.86
N LEU A 412 -64.94 12.16 -15.45
CA LEU A 412 -64.04 11.17 -14.88
C LEU A 412 -62.84 11.04 -15.82
N GLY A 413 -61.62 11.22 -15.32
CA GLY A 413 -60.41 11.30 -16.15
C GLY A 413 -59.85 12.73 -16.18
N PRO A 414 -58.65 12.94 -16.77
CA PRO A 414 -57.91 14.19 -16.67
C PRO A 414 -58.35 15.20 -17.75
N ALA A 415 -59.61 15.66 -17.65
CA ALA A 415 -60.17 16.62 -18.58
C ALA A 415 -61.30 17.44 -17.94
N ALA A 416 -61.56 18.61 -18.51
CA ALA A 416 -62.77 19.39 -18.30
C ALA A 416 -63.75 19.19 -19.45
N ALA A 417 -65.06 19.33 -19.20
CA ALA A 417 -66.07 19.32 -20.24
C ALA A 417 -67.08 20.44 -20.03
N GLU A 418 -67.50 21.09 -21.11
CA GLU A 418 -68.49 22.16 -21.09
C GLU A 418 -69.45 22.07 -22.28
N TRP A 419 -70.64 22.67 -22.13
CA TRP A 419 -71.62 22.81 -23.21
C TRP A 419 -71.53 24.22 -23.82
N ASN A 420 -71.23 24.33 -25.11
CA ASN A 420 -71.04 25.61 -25.79
C ASN A 420 -72.32 26.19 -26.43
N GLY A 421 -73.48 25.54 -26.23
CA GLY A 421 -74.75 25.90 -26.88
C GLY A 421 -75.09 25.05 -28.10
N GLN A 422 -74.15 24.25 -28.61
CA GLN A 422 -74.34 23.39 -29.78
C GLN A 422 -73.74 21.99 -29.62
N GLU A 423 -72.59 21.88 -28.95
CA GLU A 423 -71.85 20.63 -28.71
C GLU A 423 -71.28 20.58 -27.29
N ILE A 424 -71.05 19.36 -26.79
CA ILE A 424 -70.22 19.16 -25.59
C ILE A 424 -68.76 19.19 -26.05
N VAL A 425 -67.97 20.04 -25.43
CA VAL A 425 -66.54 20.22 -25.70
C VAL A 425 -65.75 19.67 -24.52
N ILE A 426 -64.83 18.75 -24.80
CA ILE A 426 -63.91 18.13 -23.85
C ILE A 426 -62.52 18.71 -24.07
N THR A 427 -61.97 19.33 -23.03
CA THR A 427 -60.62 19.89 -23.02
C THR A 427 -59.76 19.05 -22.06
N PRO A 428 -58.75 18.32 -22.54
CA PRO A 428 -57.83 17.59 -21.65
C PRO A 428 -57.07 18.58 -20.74
N GLU A 429 -56.64 18.11 -19.57
CA GLU A 429 -55.61 18.81 -18.81
C GLU A 429 -54.30 18.82 -19.64
N PRO A 430 -53.42 19.85 -19.50
CA PRO A 430 -52.17 19.90 -20.25
C PRO A 430 -51.33 18.62 -20.05
N ASN A 431 -50.87 18.04 -21.16
CA ASN A 431 -50.04 16.84 -21.23
C ASN A 431 -50.69 15.61 -20.56
N ALA A 432 -52.02 15.57 -20.52
CA ALA A 432 -52.75 14.48 -19.92
C ALA A 432 -53.29 13.49 -20.96
N ASN A 433 -52.91 12.23 -20.81
CA ASN A 433 -53.37 11.10 -21.60
C ASN A 433 -54.27 10.14 -20.79
N GLY A 434 -55.00 9.28 -21.50
CA GLY A 434 -55.86 8.26 -20.90
C GLY A 434 -57.36 8.45 -21.13
N ASP A 435 -58.15 7.59 -20.49
CA ASP A 435 -59.59 7.51 -20.71
C ASP A 435 -60.35 8.61 -19.95
N VAL A 436 -61.20 9.33 -20.69
CA VAL A 436 -62.09 10.36 -20.17
C VAL A 436 -63.54 9.97 -20.42
N THR A 437 -64.34 10.03 -19.37
CA THR A 437 -65.79 9.76 -19.40
C THR A 437 -66.56 10.97 -18.92
N VAL A 438 -67.45 11.49 -19.77
CA VAL A 438 -68.33 12.63 -19.48
C VAL A 438 -69.77 12.14 -19.34
N ARG A 439 -70.37 12.40 -18.19
CA ARG A 439 -71.81 12.17 -17.92
C ARG A 439 -72.56 13.48 -17.96
N TYR A 440 -73.66 13.52 -18.68
CA TYR A 440 -74.43 14.73 -18.91
C TYR A 440 -75.95 14.47 -18.87
N GLU A 441 -76.73 15.53 -18.67
CA GLU A 441 -78.19 15.55 -18.76
C GLU A 441 -78.61 16.60 -19.79
N ALA A 442 -79.34 16.18 -20.83
CA ALA A 442 -79.81 17.04 -21.91
C ALA A 442 -81.33 17.17 -21.87
N CYS A 443 -81.87 18.38 -22.02
CA CYS A 443 -83.30 18.67 -21.90
C CYS A 443 -83.86 19.30 -23.18
N TRP A 444 -85.07 18.85 -23.58
CA TRP A 444 -85.84 19.42 -24.69
C TRP A 444 -87.20 19.93 -24.20
N SER A 445 -87.61 21.08 -24.73
CA SER A 445 -88.89 21.76 -24.44
C SER A 445 -90.14 20.91 -24.72
N ASN A 446 -90.03 19.84 -25.51
CA ASN A 446 -91.12 18.97 -25.94
C ASN A 446 -90.98 17.48 -25.51
N GLY A 447 -89.90 17.07 -24.82
CA GLY A 447 -89.56 15.65 -24.64
C GLY A 447 -89.03 15.21 -23.27
N GLY A 448 -88.80 16.11 -22.32
CA GLY A 448 -88.18 15.79 -21.02
C GLY A 448 -86.65 15.79 -21.07
N CYS A 449 -86.01 15.50 -19.93
CA CYS A 449 -84.54 15.43 -19.82
C CYS A 449 -84.06 13.98 -19.88
N LEU A 450 -82.99 13.72 -20.63
CA LEU A 450 -82.34 12.42 -20.78
C LEU A 450 -80.90 12.49 -20.30
N LYS A 451 -80.40 11.42 -19.68
CA LYS A 451 -79.01 11.31 -19.22
C LYS A 451 -78.19 10.48 -20.21
N GLY A 452 -76.99 10.96 -20.52
CA GLY A 452 -76.07 10.33 -21.46
C GLY A 452 -74.66 10.17 -20.88
N GLU A 453 -73.87 9.32 -21.51
CA GLU A 453 -72.46 9.12 -21.20
C GLU A 453 -71.66 9.07 -22.52
N ALA A 454 -70.57 9.83 -22.57
CA ALA A 454 -69.61 9.82 -23.67
C ALA A 454 -68.24 9.41 -23.14
N ALA A 455 -67.57 8.52 -23.87
CA ALA A 455 -66.22 8.05 -23.54
C ALA A 455 -65.26 8.37 -24.69
N THR A 456 -64.10 8.92 -24.35
CA THR A 456 -63.01 9.26 -25.26
C THR A 456 -61.66 8.86 -24.65
N THR A 457 -60.65 8.62 -25.47
CA THR A 457 -59.29 8.31 -25.01
C THR A 457 -58.32 9.31 -25.62
N PHE A 458 -57.51 9.97 -24.79
CA PHE A 458 -56.38 10.79 -25.22
C PHE A 458 -55.12 9.93 -25.33
N THR A 459 -54.46 9.95 -26.48
CA THR A 459 -53.21 9.21 -26.71
C THR A 459 -52.00 10.11 -26.43
N ALA A 460 -51.00 9.56 -25.75
CA ALA A 460 -49.70 10.21 -25.53
C ALA A 460 -49.07 10.69 -26.84
N VAL A 461 -48.42 11.84 -26.81
CA VAL A 461 -47.57 12.42 -27.84
C VAL A 461 -46.20 12.65 -27.20
N ASN A 462 -45.15 12.21 -27.88
CA ASN A 462 -43.80 12.32 -27.35
C ASN A 462 -43.39 13.78 -27.05
N ASP A 463 -43.16 14.08 -25.77
CA ASP A 463 -42.53 15.30 -25.29
C ASP A 463 -41.00 15.20 -25.39
N ALA A 464 -40.32 16.34 -25.54
CA ALA A 464 -38.87 16.36 -25.55
C ALA A 464 -38.31 16.22 -24.12
N PRO A 465 -37.12 15.61 -23.96
CA PRO A 465 -36.47 15.51 -22.66
C PRO A 465 -36.06 16.90 -22.16
N THR A 466 -35.83 17.03 -20.86
CA THR A 466 -35.32 18.23 -20.20
C THR A 466 -34.00 17.92 -19.50
N ALA A 467 -32.92 18.55 -19.97
CA ALA A 467 -31.58 18.44 -19.40
C ALA A 467 -31.41 19.38 -18.20
N SER A 468 -30.72 18.93 -17.16
CA SER A 468 -30.39 19.74 -15.99
C SER A 468 -28.88 19.85 -15.81
N ASP A 469 -28.38 21.07 -15.61
CA ASP A 469 -26.95 21.32 -15.48
C ASP A 469 -26.29 20.52 -14.33
N ASP A 470 -25.06 20.09 -14.55
CA ASP A 470 -24.25 19.31 -13.63
C ASP A 470 -23.05 20.10 -13.10
N ASP A 471 -22.72 19.90 -11.83
CA ASP A 471 -21.51 20.40 -11.19
C ASP A 471 -20.75 19.24 -10.52
N GLU A 472 -19.46 19.09 -10.84
CA GLU A 472 -18.59 18.08 -10.25
C GLU A 472 -17.25 18.70 -9.80
N THR A 473 -16.64 18.15 -8.75
CA THR A 473 -15.29 18.54 -8.32
C THR A 473 -14.39 17.32 -8.30
N ALA A 474 -13.30 17.37 -9.07
CA ALA A 474 -12.35 16.28 -9.14
C ALA A 474 -11.74 16.02 -7.76
N THR A 475 -11.70 14.76 -7.35
CA THR A 475 -11.18 14.34 -6.04
C THR A 475 -9.79 13.70 -6.13
N ALA A 476 -9.34 13.39 -7.35
CA ALA A 476 -8.04 12.82 -7.66
C ALA A 476 -7.62 13.25 -9.09
N PRO A 477 -6.31 13.21 -9.43
CA PRO A 477 -5.82 13.45 -10.78
C PRO A 477 -6.32 12.39 -11.78
N GLY A 478 -6.35 12.74 -13.07
CA GLY A 478 -6.78 11.84 -14.15
C GLY A 478 -8.27 11.94 -14.57
N PRO A 479 -8.83 10.90 -15.25
CA PRO A 479 -10.16 10.96 -15.84
C PRO A 479 -11.29 11.06 -14.81
N ILE A 480 -12.22 11.98 -15.06
CA ILE A 480 -13.37 12.32 -14.22
C ILE A 480 -14.63 11.80 -14.91
N THR A 481 -15.46 11.04 -14.19
CA THR A 481 -16.71 10.47 -14.74
C THR A 481 -17.92 11.20 -14.20
N ILE A 482 -18.75 11.75 -15.09
CA ILE A 482 -19.99 12.46 -14.77
C ILE A 482 -21.17 11.65 -15.31
N ARG A 483 -22.29 11.61 -14.57
CA ARG A 483 -23.51 10.89 -14.97
C ARG A 483 -24.68 11.87 -15.09
N PRO A 484 -24.76 12.65 -16.18
CA PRO A 484 -25.75 13.70 -16.34
C PRO A 484 -27.18 13.18 -16.29
N LEU A 485 -27.45 11.99 -16.83
CA LEU A 485 -28.81 11.42 -16.88
C LEU A 485 -29.49 11.17 -15.50
N LEU A 486 -28.79 11.36 -14.38
CA LEU A 486 -29.36 11.19 -13.03
C LEU A 486 -30.27 12.34 -12.59
N ASN A 487 -30.06 13.55 -13.10
CA ASN A 487 -30.86 14.74 -12.80
C ASN A 487 -31.74 15.18 -13.99
N ASP A 488 -31.49 14.64 -15.18
CA ASP A 488 -32.33 14.83 -16.37
C ASP A 488 -33.69 14.14 -16.23
N SER A 489 -34.68 14.66 -16.94
CA SER A 489 -36.04 14.13 -16.88
C SER A 489 -36.73 14.16 -18.22
N ASP A 490 -37.73 13.29 -18.35
CA ASP A 490 -38.59 13.19 -19.51
C ASP A 490 -40.02 13.04 -19.01
N LEU A 491 -40.97 13.76 -19.62
CA LEU A 491 -42.35 13.77 -19.10
C LEU A 491 -43.07 12.44 -19.38
N ASP A 492 -42.79 11.81 -20.51
CA ASP A 492 -43.29 10.50 -20.89
C ASP A 492 -42.56 9.36 -20.16
N SER A 493 -41.49 9.70 -19.44
CA SER A 493 -40.57 8.76 -18.79
C SER A 493 -39.85 7.86 -19.79
N ASP A 494 -39.57 8.40 -20.98
CA ASP A 494 -38.77 7.71 -21.99
C ASP A 494 -37.32 7.51 -21.54
N THR A 495 -36.66 6.52 -22.15
CA THR A 495 -35.29 6.18 -21.78
C THR A 495 -34.31 7.16 -22.41
N LEU A 496 -33.71 8.00 -21.58
CA LEU A 496 -32.73 8.99 -22.03
C LEU A 496 -31.38 8.36 -22.36
N THR A 497 -30.74 8.89 -23.41
CA THR A 497 -29.37 8.56 -23.80
C THR A 497 -28.60 9.82 -24.15
N ILE A 498 -27.27 9.78 -24.02
CA ILE A 498 -26.40 10.88 -24.40
C ILE A 498 -26.01 10.70 -25.87
N ASP A 499 -26.32 11.68 -26.71
CA ASP A 499 -25.99 11.66 -28.13
C ASP A 499 -24.56 12.17 -28.38
N SER A 500 -24.20 13.31 -27.77
CA SER A 500 -22.89 13.93 -27.95
C SER A 500 -22.49 14.79 -26.75
N ALA A 501 -21.19 15.09 -26.64
CA ALA A 501 -20.63 16.03 -25.68
C ALA A 501 -19.42 16.75 -26.25
N GLU A 502 -19.25 18.03 -25.91
CA GLU A 502 -18.15 18.88 -26.37
C GLU A 502 -17.65 19.79 -25.25
N VAL A 503 -16.33 19.91 -25.10
CA VAL A 503 -15.70 20.83 -24.14
C VAL A 503 -15.80 22.26 -24.65
N THR A 504 -16.43 23.13 -23.86
CA THR A 504 -16.65 24.55 -24.17
C THR A 504 -15.66 25.51 -23.50
N GLU A 505 -15.07 25.10 -22.37
CA GLU A 505 -14.05 25.85 -21.64
C GLU A 505 -13.10 24.88 -20.92
N GLY A 506 -11.82 25.23 -20.80
CA GLY A 506 -10.78 24.41 -20.17
C GLY A 506 -10.00 23.54 -21.17
N ALA A 507 -8.95 22.87 -20.68
CA ALA A 507 -8.09 21.99 -21.46
C ALA A 507 -8.35 20.53 -21.06
N ALA A 508 -9.22 19.85 -21.82
CA ALA A 508 -9.62 18.48 -21.57
C ALA A 508 -10.20 17.81 -22.83
N GLU A 509 -10.19 16.49 -22.85
CA GLU A 509 -10.95 15.66 -23.80
C GLU A 509 -12.19 15.07 -23.12
N VAL A 510 -13.29 14.91 -23.88
CA VAL A 510 -14.54 14.29 -23.38
C VAL A 510 -14.93 13.09 -24.25
N ALA A 511 -15.33 11.99 -23.61
CA ALA A 511 -15.83 10.79 -24.27
C ALA A 511 -17.17 10.34 -23.66
N VAL A 512 -18.16 10.10 -24.52
CA VAL A 512 -19.44 9.50 -24.11
C VAL A 512 -19.27 7.99 -23.96
N THR A 513 -19.50 7.46 -22.75
CA THR A 513 -19.36 6.03 -22.44
C THR A 513 -20.66 5.50 -21.83
N GLY A 514 -21.59 5.09 -22.69
CA GLY A 514 -22.90 4.62 -22.24
C GLY A 514 -23.74 5.76 -21.66
N ASP A 515 -24.00 5.72 -20.35
CA ASP A 515 -24.79 6.70 -19.60
C ASP A 515 -23.94 7.77 -18.88
N ALA A 516 -22.65 7.85 -19.21
CA ALA A 516 -21.70 8.72 -18.53
C ALA A 516 -20.81 9.48 -19.52
N LEU A 517 -20.33 10.65 -19.08
CA LEU A 517 -19.29 11.44 -19.71
C LEU A 517 -17.97 11.20 -18.98
N VAL A 518 -16.93 10.79 -19.70
CA VAL A 518 -15.57 10.65 -19.17
C VAL A 518 -14.75 11.83 -19.67
N VAL A 519 -14.40 12.73 -18.76
CA VAL A 519 -13.62 13.96 -19.01
C VAL A 519 -12.20 13.73 -18.56
N THR A 520 -11.22 13.88 -19.45
CA THR A 520 -9.80 13.72 -19.14
C THR A 520 -9.11 15.07 -19.26
N PRO A 521 -8.73 15.72 -18.14
CA PRO A 521 -7.94 16.96 -18.18
C PRO A 521 -6.57 16.74 -18.84
N ASP A 522 -6.09 17.72 -19.60
CA ASP A 522 -4.75 17.67 -20.23
C ASP A 522 -3.61 17.72 -19.19
N HIS A 523 -3.91 18.29 -18.01
CA HIS A 523 -2.98 18.43 -16.90
C HIS A 523 -3.73 18.47 -15.56
N ASP A 524 -3.10 17.97 -14.51
CA ASP A 524 -3.63 17.90 -13.13
C ASP A 524 -3.46 19.23 -12.35
N LYS A 525 -3.37 20.37 -13.07
CA LYS A 525 -3.28 21.70 -12.47
C LYS A 525 -4.66 22.29 -12.17
N PRO A 526 -4.76 23.23 -11.21
CA PRO A 526 -6.01 23.91 -10.90
C PRO A 526 -6.66 24.54 -12.13
N GLN A 527 -7.85 24.09 -12.50
CA GLN A 527 -8.62 24.63 -13.63
C GLN A 527 -10.12 24.37 -13.49
N ILE A 528 -10.92 25.09 -14.27
CA ILE A 528 -12.34 24.84 -14.46
C ILE A 528 -12.53 24.34 -15.88
N ILE A 529 -13.22 23.21 -16.04
CA ILE A 529 -13.61 22.65 -17.33
C ILE A 529 -15.13 22.78 -17.43
N ALA A 530 -15.63 23.35 -18.52
CA ALA A 530 -17.06 23.38 -18.81
C ALA A 530 -17.32 22.69 -20.15
N LEU A 531 -18.37 21.87 -20.21
CA LEU A 531 -18.77 21.15 -21.41
C LEU A 531 -20.28 21.22 -21.61
N ALA A 532 -20.73 21.11 -22.85
CA ALA A 532 -22.12 20.95 -23.22
C ALA A 532 -22.36 19.51 -23.69
N TYR A 533 -23.49 18.92 -23.32
CA TYR A 533 -23.88 17.59 -23.77
C TYR A 533 -25.33 17.60 -24.24
N THR A 534 -25.66 16.71 -25.19
CA THR A 534 -27.00 16.58 -25.76
C THR A 534 -27.61 15.24 -25.34
N ILE A 535 -28.81 15.28 -24.79
CA ILE A 535 -29.61 14.11 -24.44
C ILE A 535 -30.74 13.91 -25.45
N ILE A 536 -31.10 12.65 -25.72
CA ILE A 536 -32.18 12.26 -26.62
C ILE A 536 -33.05 11.18 -25.97
N ASP A 537 -34.36 11.21 -26.28
CA ASP A 537 -35.39 10.26 -25.80
C ASP A 537 -35.50 8.98 -26.65
N GLY A 538 -34.87 8.96 -27.84
CA GLY A 538 -34.96 7.85 -28.81
C GLY A 538 -36.22 7.88 -29.68
N PHE A 539 -37.10 8.87 -29.49
CA PHE A 539 -38.37 9.07 -30.18
C PHE A 539 -38.44 10.42 -30.93
N GLY A 540 -37.39 11.24 -30.84
CA GLY A 540 -37.14 12.40 -31.69
C GLY A 540 -37.01 13.72 -30.94
N GLY A 541 -37.17 13.72 -29.62
CA GLY A 541 -36.87 14.84 -28.74
C GLY A 541 -35.40 14.87 -28.31
N SER A 542 -34.88 16.08 -28.11
CA SER A 542 -33.53 16.32 -27.63
C SER A 542 -33.44 17.60 -26.82
N ASP A 543 -32.54 17.65 -25.85
CA ASP A 543 -32.19 18.87 -25.11
C ASP A 543 -30.68 18.94 -24.79
N ILE A 544 -30.20 20.12 -24.43
CA ILE A 544 -28.77 20.37 -24.14
C ILE A 544 -28.59 20.78 -22.68
N GLY A 545 -27.75 20.03 -21.95
CA GLY A 545 -27.30 20.37 -20.60
C GLY A 545 -25.87 20.87 -20.57
N LEU A 546 -25.50 21.59 -19.50
CA LEU A 546 -24.12 22.03 -19.24
C LEU A 546 -23.55 21.26 -18.05
N ALA A 547 -22.30 20.78 -18.16
CA ALA A 547 -21.57 20.25 -17.02
C ALA A 547 -20.33 21.08 -16.71
N ARG A 548 -20.12 21.41 -15.43
CA ARG A 548 -18.98 22.17 -14.93
C ARG A 548 -18.17 21.33 -13.97
N ILE A 549 -16.88 21.18 -14.26
CA ILE A 549 -15.94 20.40 -13.48
C ILE A 549 -14.88 21.33 -12.89
N THR A 550 -14.71 21.29 -11.57
CA THR A 550 -13.62 21.96 -10.87
C THR A 550 -12.49 20.97 -10.62
N VAL A 551 -11.30 21.23 -11.18
CA VAL A 551 -10.07 20.46 -10.91
C VAL A 551 -9.26 21.24 -9.87
N PRO A 552 -9.14 20.75 -8.62
CA PRO A 552 -8.33 21.40 -7.58
C PRO A 552 -6.84 21.12 -7.78
N ASP A 553 -6.01 21.69 -6.90
CA ASP A 553 -4.59 21.35 -6.82
C ASP A 553 -4.42 19.97 -6.16
N PHE A 554 -3.71 19.04 -6.82
CA PHE A 554 -3.42 17.69 -6.33
C PHE A 554 -1.98 17.54 -5.80
N ASN A 555 -1.30 18.64 -5.47
CA ASN A 555 0.06 18.65 -4.90
C ASN A 555 0.23 17.68 -3.71
N ALA A 556 1.12 16.69 -3.84
CA ALA A 556 1.56 15.82 -2.76
C ALA A 556 2.67 16.47 -1.94
N SER A 557 2.85 16.05 -0.68
CA SER A 557 3.93 16.61 0.16
C SER A 557 5.30 16.00 -0.12
N PRO A 558 6.37 16.80 0.03
CA PRO A 558 7.72 16.31 -0.19
C PRO A 558 8.14 15.34 0.92
N THR A 559 9.13 14.51 0.61
CA THR A 559 9.78 13.59 1.55
C THR A 559 11.22 14.05 1.77
N ALA A 560 11.51 14.50 2.99
CA ALA A 560 12.86 14.88 3.43
C ALA A 560 13.55 13.71 4.17
N LEU A 561 14.81 13.41 3.88
CA LEU A 561 15.60 12.36 4.50
C LEU A 561 16.81 12.93 5.23
N ASP A 562 17.21 12.29 6.35
CA ASP A 562 18.34 12.78 7.15
C ASP A 562 19.68 12.67 6.38
N ASP A 563 20.55 13.65 6.62
CA ASP A 563 21.87 13.81 6.01
C ASP A 563 23.01 13.77 7.02
N VAL A 564 24.21 13.51 6.49
CA VAL A 564 25.46 13.59 7.26
C VAL A 564 26.54 14.33 6.49
N ALA A 565 27.35 15.10 7.22
CA ALA A 565 28.54 15.75 6.68
C ALA A 565 29.68 15.74 7.70
N THR A 566 30.90 15.99 7.24
CA THR A 566 32.08 16.13 8.11
C THR A 566 32.88 17.35 7.67
N VAL A 567 33.41 18.10 8.63
CA VAL A 567 34.18 19.32 8.39
C VAL A 567 35.30 19.49 9.42
N PRO A 568 36.49 19.94 9.04
CA PRO A 568 37.51 20.34 10.01
C PRO A 568 37.06 21.55 10.85
N ALA A 569 37.52 21.63 12.09
CA ALA A 569 37.33 22.81 12.93
C ALA A 569 37.87 24.06 12.21
N THR A 570 37.17 25.19 12.35
CA THR A 570 37.42 26.48 11.70
C THR A 570 37.17 26.53 10.18
N GLU A 571 36.77 25.41 9.56
CA GLU A 571 36.42 25.35 8.13
C GLU A 571 34.91 25.34 7.88
N THR A 572 34.52 25.35 6.61
CA THR A 572 33.13 25.37 6.16
C THR A 572 32.86 24.17 5.26
N VAL A 573 31.68 23.57 5.40
CA VAL A 573 31.16 22.52 4.50
C VAL A 573 29.87 22.99 3.84
N VAL A 574 29.71 22.62 2.57
CA VAL A 574 28.48 22.81 1.79
C VAL A 574 27.80 21.44 1.67
N ALA A 575 26.64 21.29 2.28
CA ALA A 575 25.85 20.07 2.27
C ALA A 575 24.70 20.19 1.27
N ALA A 576 24.69 19.30 0.27
CA ALA A 576 23.64 19.16 -0.73
C ALA A 576 22.50 18.29 -0.20
N VAL A 577 21.75 18.83 0.77
CA VAL A 577 20.71 18.10 1.51
C VAL A 577 19.52 17.68 0.63
N LEU A 578 19.32 18.31 -0.52
CA LEU A 578 18.25 17.93 -1.44
C LEU A 578 18.58 16.68 -2.29
N ALA A 579 19.81 16.15 -2.22
CA ALA A 579 20.26 15.08 -3.11
C ALA A 579 19.57 13.73 -2.87
N ASN A 580 19.05 13.51 -1.66
CA ASN A 580 18.30 12.33 -1.22
C ASN A 580 16.82 12.65 -0.91
N ASP A 581 16.40 13.90 -1.07
CA ASP A 581 15.01 14.33 -0.89
C ASP A 581 14.21 14.15 -2.19
N SER A 582 12.89 13.99 -2.09
CA SER A 582 12.03 13.78 -3.27
C SER A 582 10.62 14.34 -3.09
N ASP A 583 9.97 14.71 -4.18
CA ASP A 583 8.56 15.06 -4.21
C ASP A 583 7.77 14.06 -5.09
N PRO A 584 6.66 13.47 -4.61
CA PRO A 584 5.86 12.55 -5.42
C PRO A 584 5.22 13.19 -6.66
N SER A 585 5.02 14.50 -6.67
CA SER A 585 4.47 15.29 -7.79
C SER A 585 5.56 15.78 -8.74
N GLU A 586 6.83 15.47 -8.46
CA GLU A 586 8.03 15.96 -9.16
C GLU A 586 8.18 17.49 -9.15
N ASP A 587 7.59 18.16 -8.16
CA ASP A 587 7.76 19.60 -7.96
C ASP A 587 9.18 19.95 -7.48
N ALA A 588 9.63 21.15 -7.82
CA ALA A 588 10.98 21.61 -7.49
C ALA A 588 11.10 21.91 -5.98
N LEU A 589 12.03 21.23 -5.31
CA LEU A 589 12.28 21.38 -3.88
C LEU A 589 13.17 22.59 -3.57
N THR A 590 12.83 23.31 -2.50
CA THR A 590 13.61 24.43 -1.98
C THR A 590 13.78 24.34 -0.47
N ILE A 591 14.91 24.80 0.07
CA ILE A 591 15.16 24.83 1.51
C ILE A 591 14.62 26.15 2.07
N ILE A 592 13.67 26.07 2.99
CA ILE A 592 12.98 27.26 3.54
C ILE A 592 13.45 27.64 4.95
N SER A 593 14.02 26.68 5.71
CA SER A 593 14.63 26.98 7.00
C SER A 593 15.73 25.98 7.36
N ALA A 594 16.72 26.44 8.13
CA ALA A 594 17.79 25.63 8.68
C ALA A 594 18.24 26.24 10.01
N ALA A 595 18.32 25.45 11.07
CA ALA A 595 18.74 25.90 12.39
C ALA A 595 19.52 24.81 13.13
N VAL A 596 20.60 25.21 13.80
CA VAL A 596 21.34 24.31 14.70
C VAL A 596 20.48 24.06 15.94
N ILE A 597 20.07 22.81 16.15
CA ILE A 597 19.23 22.39 17.28
C ILE A 597 20.01 21.70 18.38
N ASP A 598 21.21 21.19 18.08
CA ASP A 598 22.15 20.63 19.05
C ASP A 598 23.60 20.98 18.65
N GLY A 599 24.46 21.27 19.62
CA GLY A 599 25.83 21.76 19.37
C GLY A 599 25.88 23.21 18.86
N ILE A 600 25.02 24.10 19.36
CA ILE A 600 24.91 25.50 18.89
C ILE A 600 26.19 26.33 19.05
N ASP A 601 27.06 25.93 19.96
CA ASP A 601 28.38 26.52 20.21
C ASP A 601 29.47 26.00 19.26
N LEU A 602 29.19 24.96 18.48
CA LEU A 602 30.14 24.32 17.57
C LEU A 602 30.21 24.98 16.19
N GLY A 603 29.22 25.79 15.80
CA GLY A 603 29.24 26.47 14.51
C GLY A 603 27.95 27.23 14.20
N ARG A 604 27.87 27.75 12.98
CA ARG A 604 26.69 28.46 12.46
C ARG A 604 26.25 27.88 11.12
N VAL A 605 24.96 28.00 10.85
CA VAL A 605 24.32 27.50 9.63
C VAL A 605 23.73 28.65 8.80
N GLU A 606 23.82 28.53 7.48
CA GLU A 606 23.24 29.44 6.51
C GLU A 606 22.69 28.63 5.32
N ILE A 607 21.60 29.08 4.70
CA ILE A 607 21.06 28.49 3.47
C ILE A 607 21.64 29.26 2.28
N SER A 608 22.17 28.55 1.29
CA SER A 608 22.70 29.14 0.06
C SER A 608 22.17 28.40 -1.17
N GLY A 609 21.10 28.93 -1.76
CA GLY A 609 20.36 28.26 -2.82
C GLY A 609 19.85 26.90 -2.34
N ASP A 610 20.27 25.85 -3.05
CA ASP A 610 19.84 24.46 -2.82
C ASP A 610 20.69 23.72 -1.78
N ASN A 611 21.59 24.43 -1.09
CA ASN A 611 22.52 23.83 -0.14
C ASN A 611 22.44 24.48 1.24
N ILE A 612 22.83 23.71 2.25
CA ILE A 612 23.11 24.21 3.59
C ILE A 612 24.61 24.40 3.74
N ILE A 613 25.02 25.61 4.12
CA ILE A 613 26.40 25.93 4.46
C ILE A 613 26.54 25.91 5.97
N PHE A 614 27.42 25.04 6.48
CA PHE A 614 27.78 25.00 7.89
C PHE A 614 29.23 25.46 8.08
N THR A 615 29.44 26.49 8.89
CA THR A 615 30.79 26.96 9.26
C THR A 615 31.10 26.55 10.70
N ALA A 616 32.09 25.70 10.87
CA ALA A 616 32.55 25.22 12.16
C ALA A 616 33.36 26.29 12.90
N ASN A 617 33.23 26.31 14.22
CA ASN A 617 34.10 27.05 15.12
C ASN A 617 35.37 26.22 15.43
N ASP A 618 36.09 26.59 16.47
CA ASP A 618 37.33 25.95 16.92
C ASP A 618 37.12 24.68 17.76
N ARG A 619 35.86 24.28 18.06
CA ARG A 619 35.56 23.13 18.91
C ARG A 619 35.16 21.90 18.10
N VAL A 620 35.64 20.74 18.53
CA VAL A 620 35.29 19.43 17.96
C VAL A 620 34.01 18.86 18.59
N GLY A 621 33.25 18.09 17.82
CA GLY A 621 31.99 17.49 18.26
C GLY A 621 31.00 17.29 17.10
N ALA A 622 29.79 16.86 17.40
CA ALA A 622 28.72 16.75 16.41
C ALA A 622 27.70 17.88 16.61
N ALA A 623 27.38 18.61 15.54
CA ALA A 623 26.28 19.57 15.50
C ALA A 623 25.11 18.96 14.73
N THR A 624 23.89 19.13 15.23
CA THR A 624 22.67 18.70 14.52
C THR A 624 21.93 19.93 14.03
N ILE A 625 21.69 20.00 12.72
CA ILE A 625 20.90 21.03 12.07
C ILE A 625 19.54 20.43 11.70
N ALA A 626 18.46 21.03 12.16
CA ALA A 626 17.13 20.75 11.60
C ALA A 626 16.91 21.67 10.40
N TYR A 627 16.46 21.10 9.29
CA TYR A 627 16.07 21.87 8.11
C TYR A 627 14.68 21.48 7.61
N GLU A 628 14.08 22.38 6.85
CA GLU A 628 12.75 22.22 6.28
C GLU A 628 12.80 22.55 4.79
N ILE A 629 12.24 21.66 3.97
CA ILE A 629 12.12 21.79 2.52
C ILE A 629 10.66 22.06 2.14
N SER A 630 10.46 22.68 0.98
CA SER A 630 9.14 22.97 0.40
C SER A 630 9.13 22.76 -1.10
N ASP A 631 8.01 22.22 -1.59
CA ASP A 631 7.60 22.13 -3.00
C ASP A 631 6.93 23.43 -3.51
N GLY A 632 6.76 24.45 -2.65
CA GLY A 632 6.04 25.69 -2.91
C GLY A 632 4.63 25.76 -2.30
N ASN A 633 4.07 24.63 -1.87
CA ASN A 633 2.74 24.49 -1.29
C ASN A 633 2.77 23.88 0.11
N THR A 634 3.49 22.79 0.29
CA THR A 634 3.65 22.02 1.52
C THR A 634 5.12 21.89 1.92
N THR A 635 5.39 21.31 3.10
CA THR A 635 6.74 21.27 3.68
C THR A 635 7.05 19.93 4.36
N ALA A 636 8.34 19.58 4.41
CA ALA A 636 8.86 18.41 5.11
C ALA A 636 10.17 18.73 5.86
N LYS A 637 10.46 17.98 6.93
CA LYS A 637 11.58 18.24 7.84
C LYS A 637 12.51 17.05 7.95
N ALA A 638 13.80 17.33 8.01
CA ALA A 638 14.85 16.34 8.23
C ALA A 638 16.01 16.96 9.03
N ARG A 639 17.05 16.15 9.28
CA ARG A 639 18.22 16.53 10.08
C ARG A 639 19.49 16.32 9.29
N LEU A 640 20.36 17.33 9.32
CA LEU A 640 21.75 17.22 8.89
C LEU A 640 22.64 17.11 10.13
N VAL A 641 23.37 16.00 10.28
CA VAL A 641 24.37 15.83 11.33
C VAL A 641 25.75 16.15 10.77
N VAL A 642 26.37 17.22 11.29
CA VAL A 642 27.72 17.62 10.91
C VAL A 642 28.71 17.23 12.00
N THR A 643 29.64 16.33 11.66
CA THR A 643 30.74 15.97 12.55
C THR A 643 31.92 16.90 12.32
N ILE A 644 32.36 17.58 13.37
CA ILE A 644 33.47 18.54 13.34
C ILE A 644 34.72 17.84 13.86
N THR A 645 35.70 17.68 12.98
CA THR A 645 36.96 16.99 13.26
C THR A 645 38.07 17.99 13.60
N PRO A 646 39.05 17.64 14.45
CA PRO A 646 40.22 18.49 14.66
C PRO A 646 41.04 18.63 13.36
N PRO A 647 41.90 19.66 13.24
CA PRO A 647 42.86 19.72 12.14
C PRO A 647 43.92 18.60 12.25
N PRO A 648 44.63 18.27 11.15
CA PRO A 648 45.78 17.37 11.19
C PRO A 648 46.89 17.86 12.13
N PRO A 649 47.78 16.97 12.62
CA PRO A 649 48.95 17.35 13.38
C PRO A 649 49.82 18.40 12.69
N ILE A 650 50.47 19.25 13.47
CA ILE A 650 51.50 20.18 13.01
C ILE A 650 52.85 19.59 13.42
N THR A 651 53.64 19.18 12.44
CA THR A 651 54.96 18.55 12.65
C THR A 651 56.10 19.57 12.59
N ALA A 652 57.12 19.39 13.43
CA ALA A 652 58.34 20.18 13.41
C ALA A 652 59.56 19.30 13.05
N PRO A 653 60.60 19.85 12.38
CA PRO A 653 61.77 19.05 12.00
C PRO A 653 62.56 18.52 13.21
N ASP A 654 62.95 17.25 13.14
CA ASP A 654 63.78 16.57 14.14
C ASP A 654 65.22 16.41 13.68
N ARG A 655 66.13 16.17 14.64
CA ARG A 655 67.54 15.92 14.33
C ARG A 655 68.21 14.95 15.29
N ILE A 656 69.02 14.04 14.73
CA ILE A 656 69.98 13.21 15.48
C ILE A 656 71.38 13.26 14.85
N ILE A 657 72.40 12.97 15.66
CA ILE A 657 73.77 12.74 15.21
C ILE A 657 74.16 11.33 15.62
N ILE A 658 74.71 10.56 14.69
CA ILE A 658 75.24 9.22 14.94
C ILE A 658 76.64 9.11 14.32
N PRO A 659 77.54 8.32 14.92
CA PRO A 659 78.74 7.87 14.21
C PRO A 659 78.36 6.95 13.04
N GLU A 660 79.20 6.88 12.01
CA GLU A 660 79.07 5.83 10.99
C GLU A 660 79.17 4.43 11.63
N ASP A 661 78.58 3.45 10.96
CA ASP A 661 78.40 2.07 11.45
C ASP A 661 77.66 1.92 12.80
N SER A 662 77.00 2.98 13.27
CA SER A 662 76.25 2.98 14.51
C SER A 662 74.75 3.18 14.27
N ALA A 663 73.95 2.78 15.27
CA ALA A 663 72.52 3.09 15.33
C ALA A 663 72.27 4.26 16.29
N GLY A 664 71.17 4.98 16.06
CA GLY A 664 70.63 5.96 16.99
C GLY A 664 69.11 5.98 16.98
N SER A 665 68.52 6.62 17.99
CA SER A 665 67.06 6.75 18.08
C SER A 665 66.65 8.09 18.68
N VAL A 666 65.50 8.60 18.26
CA VAL A 666 64.91 9.84 18.81
C VAL A 666 63.40 9.74 18.85
N ASN A 667 62.80 10.34 19.87
CA ASN A 667 61.36 10.57 19.90
C ASN A 667 61.03 11.80 19.05
N VAL A 668 60.40 11.56 17.90
CA VAL A 668 60.07 12.58 16.91
C VAL A 668 58.81 13.39 17.25
N LEU A 669 58.12 13.04 18.34
CA LEU A 669 56.87 13.71 18.74
C LEU A 669 57.07 14.84 19.76
N THR A 670 58.30 15.07 20.21
CA THR A 670 58.60 15.97 21.33
C THR A 670 58.35 17.45 21.02
N ASN A 671 58.39 17.81 19.75
CA ASN A 671 58.21 19.15 19.18
C ASN A 671 56.96 19.25 18.27
N ASP A 672 56.22 18.16 18.13
CA ASP A 672 54.99 18.09 17.33
C ASP A 672 53.78 18.46 18.18
N THR A 673 52.71 18.95 17.52
CA THR A 673 51.46 19.32 18.20
C THR A 673 50.24 18.82 17.42
N ALA A 674 49.15 18.55 18.13
CA ALA A 674 47.87 18.18 17.54
C ALA A 674 46.77 19.07 18.13
N PRO A 675 46.37 20.16 17.45
CA PRO A 675 45.33 21.07 17.97
C PRO A 675 44.01 20.32 18.17
N GLU A 676 43.31 20.63 19.27
CA GLU A 676 42.01 20.04 19.64
C GLU A 676 41.97 18.49 19.68
N SER A 677 43.14 17.86 19.76
CA SER A 677 43.31 16.40 19.75
C SER A 677 44.61 16.00 20.45
N LYS A 678 45.03 14.74 20.29
CA LYS A 678 46.33 14.24 20.76
C LYS A 678 47.04 13.54 19.61
N LEU A 679 48.36 13.56 19.61
CA LEU A 679 49.15 12.70 18.73
C LEU A 679 48.92 11.24 19.12
N ASP A 680 48.85 10.34 18.15
CA ASP A 680 48.86 8.90 18.36
C ASP A 680 50.28 8.35 18.11
N PRO A 681 51.08 8.06 19.15
CA PRO A 681 52.46 7.61 18.98
C PRO A 681 52.60 6.26 18.27
N ALA A 682 51.53 5.46 18.23
CA ALA A 682 51.51 4.19 17.51
C ALA A 682 51.30 4.37 15.99
N SER A 683 50.82 5.54 15.56
CA SER A 683 50.52 5.82 14.14
C SER A 683 51.75 6.22 13.31
N VAL A 684 52.93 6.37 13.93
CA VAL A 684 54.16 6.76 13.21
C VAL A 684 54.50 5.71 12.15
N ARG A 685 54.51 6.15 10.89
CA ARG A 685 54.82 5.31 9.74
C ARG A 685 55.93 5.93 8.91
N ILE A 686 57.01 5.19 8.72
CA ILE A 686 58.13 5.64 7.90
C ILE A 686 57.75 5.52 6.42
N THR A 687 57.91 6.61 5.67
CA THR A 687 57.57 6.69 4.25
C THR A 687 58.82 6.54 3.38
N THR A 688 59.89 7.27 3.71
CA THR A 688 61.16 7.22 2.98
C THR A 688 62.36 7.35 3.91
N THR A 689 63.47 6.73 3.54
CA THR A 689 64.73 6.79 4.28
C THR A 689 65.90 6.97 3.31
N ARG A 690 66.92 7.71 3.73
CA ARG A 690 68.14 7.97 2.95
C ARG A 690 69.39 7.80 3.84
N LEU A 691 70.42 7.16 3.26
CA LEU A 691 71.70 6.81 3.91
C LEU A 691 71.55 5.89 5.13
N GLY A 692 70.58 4.98 5.09
CA GLY A 692 70.34 4.04 6.17
C GLY A 692 68.98 3.35 6.07
N THR A 693 68.67 2.62 7.14
CA THR A 693 67.37 2.00 7.38
C THR A 693 66.76 2.56 8.65
N ALA A 694 65.45 2.73 8.65
CA ALA A 694 64.72 3.26 9.80
C ALA A 694 63.54 2.35 10.15
N ILE A 695 63.27 2.21 11.45
CA ILE A 695 62.11 1.50 11.98
C ILE A 695 61.42 2.35 13.05
N HIS A 696 60.11 2.22 13.17
CA HIS A 696 59.37 2.74 14.32
C HIS A 696 59.59 1.78 15.49
N ALA A 697 60.25 2.27 16.53
CA ALA A 697 60.61 1.49 17.72
C ALA A 697 59.53 1.53 18.83
N GLY A 698 58.37 2.14 18.55
CA GLY A 698 57.27 2.34 19.49
C GLY A 698 57.27 3.72 20.15
N ASP A 699 56.12 4.14 20.69
CA ASP A 699 55.92 5.38 21.45
C ASP A 699 56.49 6.65 20.78
N GLY A 700 56.36 6.76 19.46
CA GLY A 700 56.86 7.90 18.69
C GLY A 700 58.37 7.91 18.48
N VAL A 701 59.09 6.84 18.84
CA VAL A 701 60.53 6.73 18.66
C VAL A 701 60.85 6.14 17.29
N ILE A 702 61.70 6.81 16.53
CA ILE A 702 62.30 6.26 15.31
C ILE A 702 63.73 5.82 15.64
N ALA A 703 64.04 4.56 15.35
CA ALA A 703 65.40 4.04 15.37
C ALA A 703 65.95 4.04 13.94
N PHE A 704 67.15 4.57 13.77
CA PHE A 704 67.85 4.68 12.50
C PHE A 704 69.20 3.96 12.60
N GLN A 705 69.50 3.15 11.59
CA GLN A 705 70.78 2.49 11.39
C GLN A 705 71.39 3.04 10.09
N GLY A 706 72.56 3.68 10.19
CA GLY A 706 73.29 4.12 9.01
C GLY A 706 73.65 2.92 8.13
N ASP A 707 73.63 3.14 6.81
CA ASP A 707 74.21 2.17 5.88
C ASP A 707 75.70 2.00 6.22
N ARG A 708 76.23 0.81 5.98
CA ARG A 708 77.64 0.50 6.23
C ARG A 708 78.54 1.52 5.53
N ASP A 709 79.51 2.07 6.25
CA ASP A 709 80.51 3.05 5.77
C ASP A 709 79.88 4.36 5.21
N ALA A 710 78.60 4.64 5.52
CA ALA A 710 77.91 5.84 5.05
C ALA A 710 78.17 7.05 5.96
N TYR A 711 78.42 8.22 5.35
CA TYR A 711 78.65 9.48 6.06
C TYR A 711 77.89 10.65 5.43
N GLY A 712 77.67 11.71 6.21
CA GLY A 712 76.99 12.93 5.76
C GLY A 712 75.53 13.03 6.23
N LEU A 713 74.68 13.70 5.46
CA LEU A 713 73.29 13.97 5.86
C LEU A 713 72.33 12.92 5.27
N GLY A 714 71.87 12.02 6.14
CA GLY A 714 70.75 11.13 5.92
C GLY A 714 69.42 11.80 6.30
N SER A 715 68.32 11.13 5.97
CA SER A 715 66.98 11.62 6.33
C SER A 715 65.97 10.50 6.48
N VAL A 716 64.97 10.74 7.33
CA VAL A 716 63.76 9.92 7.43
C VAL A 716 62.56 10.85 7.27
N THR A 717 61.67 10.52 6.35
CA THR A 717 60.34 11.12 6.29
C THR A 717 59.37 10.11 6.88
N TYR A 718 58.48 10.60 7.74
CA TYR A 718 57.48 9.79 8.41
C TYR A 718 56.13 10.49 8.37
N GLU A 719 55.08 9.69 8.51
CA GLU A 719 53.70 10.14 8.69
C GLU A 719 53.32 9.93 10.15
N ILE A 720 52.61 10.90 10.74
CA ILE A 720 52.07 10.83 12.11
C ILE A 720 50.63 11.31 12.09
N CYS A 721 49.76 10.60 12.81
CA CYS A 721 48.34 10.93 12.91
C CYS A 721 47.96 11.41 14.31
N ASN A 722 46.89 12.19 14.40
CA ASN A 722 46.22 12.44 15.67
C ASN A 722 45.33 11.25 16.05
N THR A 723 44.74 11.28 17.26
CA THR A 723 43.81 10.26 17.76
C THR A 723 42.51 10.11 16.95
N PHE A 724 42.28 10.97 15.95
CA PHE A 724 41.15 10.89 15.02
C PHE A 724 41.55 10.32 13.64
N GLY A 725 42.82 9.94 13.47
CA GLY A 725 43.33 9.33 12.23
C GLY A 725 43.66 10.32 11.11
N LEU A 726 43.71 11.62 11.39
CA LEU A 726 44.17 12.63 10.44
C LEU A 726 45.69 12.78 10.54
N CYS A 727 46.40 12.76 9.42
CA CYS A 727 47.85 12.60 9.39
C CYS A 727 48.60 13.74 8.70
N SER A 728 49.85 13.94 9.11
CA SER A 728 50.79 14.91 8.54
C SER A 728 52.17 14.29 8.35
N LEU A 729 52.97 14.84 7.44
CA LEU A 729 54.34 14.39 7.18
C LEU A 729 55.35 15.13 8.05
N GLY A 730 56.11 14.39 8.85
CA GLY A 730 57.26 14.88 9.61
C GLY A 730 58.61 14.54 8.94
N TYR A 731 59.68 15.19 9.40
CA TYR A 731 61.01 15.07 8.83
C TYR A 731 62.09 14.99 9.91
N LEU A 732 62.85 13.89 9.90
CA LEU A 732 64.01 13.67 10.75
C LEU A 732 65.30 13.77 9.92
N SER A 733 66.16 14.71 10.29
CA SER A 733 67.52 14.84 9.75
C SER A 733 68.50 14.00 10.55
N VAL A 734 69.32 13.19 9.87
CA VAL A 734 70.33 12.33 10.50
C VAL A 734 71.72 12.77 10.03
N GLU A 735 72.53 13.30 10.93
CA GLU A 735 73.94 13.57 10.63
C GLU A 735 74.79 12.37 11.01
N ILE A 736 75.43 11.76 10.02
CA ILE A 736 76.32 10.62 10.20
C ILE A 736 77.76 11.11 10.16
N THR A 737 78.44 11.07 11.31
CA THR A 737 79.82 11.54 11.49
C THR A 737 80.80 10.41 11.20
N ARG A 738 81.92 10.75 10.57
CA ARG A 738 82.99 9.78 10.28
C ARG A 738 83.63 9.20 11.55
N VAL A 739 84.05 7.95 11.47
CA VAL A 739 84.80 7.16 12.45
C VAL A 739 85.98 6.52 11.72
N ASN A 740 87.10 6.30 12.42
CA ASN A 740 88.28 5.69 11.82
C ASN A 740 88.08 4.18 11.58
N ASP A 741 88.41 3.69 10.39
CA ASP A 741 88.39 2.26 10.06
C ASP A 741 89.76 1.61 10.23
N LEU A 742 89.79 0.28 10.46
CA LEU A 742 91.06 -0.44 10.63
C LEU A 742 91.80 -0.61 9.29
N PRO A 743 93.12 -0.33 9.24
CA PRO A 743 93.91 -0.55 8.04
C PRO A 743 94.12 -2.05 7.78
N ARG A 744 94.23 -2.42 6.49
CA ARG A 744 94.39 -3.83 6.06
C ARG A 744 95.41 -4.01 4.95
N PHE A 745 96.00 -5.20 4.89
CA PHE A 745 96.85 -5.66 3.80
C PHE A 745 96.81 -7.19 3.67
N SER A 746 97.20 -7.71 2.51
CA SER A 746 97.45 -9.12 2.24
C SER A 746 98.94 -9.40 2.25
N ALA A 747 99.40 -10.27 3.15
CA ALA A 747 100.82 -10.61 3.30
C ALA A 747 101.29 -11.62 2.25
N GLY A 748 102.53 -11.44 1.79
CA GLY A 748 103.22 -12.36 0.89
C GLY A 748 103.77 -13.59 1.62
N PRO A 749 104.29 -14.58 0.87
CA PRO A 749 104.85 -15.79 1.46
C PRO A 749 106.14 -15.50 2.26
N SER A 750 106.58 -16.52 3.01
CA SER A 750 107.90 -16.52 3.65
C SER A 750 109.03 -16.45 2.62
N VAL A 751 110.14 -15.81 2.98
CA VAL A 751 111.19 -15.39 2.03
C VAL A 751 112.49 -16.16 2.29
N VAL A 752 113.15 -16.59 1.22
CA VAL A 752 114.50 -17.16 1.25
C VAL A 752 115.45 -16.24 0.49
N ALA A 753 116.58 -15.88 1.08
CA ALA A 753 117.54 -14.94 0.50
C ALA A 753 118.99 -15.31 0.82
N ALA A 754 119.93 -14.83 0.02
CA ALA A 754 121.37 -14.91 0.29
C ALA A 754 121.85 -13.72 1.15
N PRO A 755 123.07 -13.77 1.73
CA PRO A 755 123.70 -12.63 2.38
C PRO A 755 123.75 -11.39 1.45
N GLY A 756 123.51 -10.21 2.01
CA GLY A 756 123.45 -8.96 1.25
C GLY A 756 122.04 -8.41 1.04
N ALA A 757 121.94 -7.33 0.24
CA ALA A 757 120.70 -6.57 0.06
C ALA A 757 119.66 -7.37 -0.73
N SER A 758 118.47 -7.51 -0.16
CA SER A 758 117.35 -8.24 -0.76
C SER A 758 116.07 -7.41 -0.70
N PHE A 759 115.21 -7.58 -1.70
CA PHE A 759 113.88 -6.98 -1.71
C PHE A 759 112.87 -7.90 -2.39
N VAL A 760 111.61 -7.81 -1.94
CA VAL A 760 110.47 -8.50 -2.55
C VAL A 760 109.45 -7.43 -2.92
N GLN A 761 109.26 -7.22 -4.23
CA GLN A 761 108.22 -6.31 -4.72
C GLN A 761 106.85 -6.88 -4.40
N GLN A 762 105.91 -5.98 -4.03
CA GLN A 762 104.53 -6.34 -3.72
C GLN A 762 104.44 -7.49 -2.72
N TRP A 763 105.29 -7.49 -1.69
CA TRP A 763 105.16 -8.47 -0.63
C TRP A 763 103.87 -8.22 0.16
N ALA A 764 103.57 -6.96 0.49
CA ALA A 764 102.25 -6.57 0.95
C ALA A 764 101.42 -6.09 -0.24
N THR A 765 100.24 -6.67 -0.42
CA THR A 765 99.27 -6.33 -1.48
C THR A 765 97.92 -5.95 -0.87
N ASN A 766 96.96 -5.47 -1.67
CA ASN A 766 95.64 -5.04 -1.19
C ASN A 766 95.71 -4.06 0.00
N LEU A 767 96.62 -3.08 -0.13
CA LEU A 767 96.84 -2.05 0.87
C LEU A 767 95.61 -1.14 0.97
N SER A 768 95.06 -1.00 2.17
CA SER A 768 93.93 -0.13 2.47
C SER A 768 94.21 0.60 3.78
N VAL A 769 94.10 1.94 3.79
CA VAL A 769 94.05 2.73 5.04
C VAL A 769 92.79 2.42 5.86
N GLY A 770 91.73 2.01 5.16
CA GLY A 770 90.41 1.63 5.64
C GLY A 770 89.55 1.37 4.40
N GLU A 771 88.26 1.72 4.41
CA GLU A 771 87.48 1.83 3.16
C GLU A 771 87.73 3.18 2.43
N ASP A 772 87.15 3.37 1.24
CA ASP A 772 87.42 4.50 0.34
C ASP A 772 87.07 5.91 0.92
N ASN A 773 86.43 5.96 2.08
CA ASN A 773 85.95 7.16 2.79
C ASN A 773 87.03 7.89 3.63
N GLU A 774 88.28 7.40 3.66
CA GLU A 774 89.38 7.96 4.49
C GLU A 774 90.61 8.48 3.70
N PRO A 775 90.45 9.37 2.70
CA PRO A 775 91.50 9.66 1.71
C PRO A 775 92.71 10.46 2.23
N THR A 776 92.68 10.95 3.47
CA THR A 776 93.75 11.78 4.06
C THR A 776 94.73 10.99 4.93
N GLN A 777 94.49 9.71 5.15
CA GLN A 777 95.35 8.85 5.97
C GLN A 777 96.49 8.24 5.15
N SER A 778 97.55 7.79 5.83
CA SER A 778 98.73 7.19 5.17
C SER A 778 99.19 5.93 5.88
N LEU A 779 99.49 4.87 5.12
CA LEU A 779 99.95 3.61 5.68
C LEU A 779 101.43 3.64 6.09
N SER A 780 101.71 3.00 7.21
CA SER A 780 103.04 2.69 7.71
C SER A 780 103.09 1.24 8.20
N PHE A 781 104.25 0.60 8.12
CA PHE A 781 104.43 -0.79 8.59
C PHE A 781 105.31 -0.85 9.82
N ILE A 782 104.85 -1.58 10.83
CA ILE A 782 105.62 -1.91 12.03
C ILE A 782 106.12 -3.33 11.86
N THR A 783 107.41 -3.52 11.60
CA THR A 783 108.02 -4.84 11.31
C THR A 783 109.12 -5.16 12.32
N THR A 784 109.07 -6.35 12.91
CA THR A 784 110.05 -6.82 13.89
C THR A 784 110.50 -8.24 13.58
N ALA A 785 111.81 -8.52 13.75
CA ALA A 785 112.39 -9.85 13.60
C ALA A 785 112.78 -10.42 14.96
N VAL A 786 112.52 -11.71 15.19
CA VAL A 786 112.87 -12.39 16.46
C VAL A 786 114.39 -12.50 16.63
N ASN A 787 115.11 -12.88 15.58
CA ASN A 787 116.57 -12.92 15.58
C ASN A 787 117.11 -11.80 14.68
N THR A 788 117.52 -10.71 15.31
CA THR A 788 118.03 -9.51 14.62
C THR A 788 119.43 -9.71 14.04
N ASP A 789 120.22 -10.67 14.54
CA ASP A 789 121.63 -10.88 14.15
C ASP A 789 121.77 -11.48 12.73
N LEU A 790 120.68 -12.01 12.18
CA LEU A 790 120.59 -12.47 10.79
C LEU A 790 120.56 -11.31 9.77
N PHE A 791 120.48 -10.05 10.23
CA PHE A 791 120.36 -8.88 9.35
C PHE A 791 121.34 -7.77 9.70
N THR A 792 122.00 -7.21 8.69
CA THR A 792 122.75 -5.94 8.79
C THR A 792 121.86 -4.72 8.59
N VAL A 793 120.74 -4.88 7.87
CA VAL A 793 119.62 -3.95 7.81
C VAL A 793 118.36 -4.76 8.08
N GLN A 794 117.66 -4.43 9.18
CA GLN A 794 116.45 -5.14 9.63
C GLN A 794 115.36 -5.13 8.55
N PRO A 795 114.49 -6.15 8.51
CA PRO A 795 113.36 -6.18 7.59
C PRO A 795 112.37 -5.05 7.88
N TRP A 796 112.00 -4.33 6.83
CA TRP A 796 110.97 -3.30 6.85
C TRP A 796 110.19 -3.32 5.54
N ILE A 797 108.96 -2.81 5.58
CA ILE A 797 108.07 -2.74 4.43
C ILE A 797 107.75 -1.26 4.19
N ASP A 798 107.88 -0.81 2.94
CA ASP A 798 107.52 0.56 2.58
C ASP A 798 105.99 0.72 2.38
N PRO A 799 105.45 1.96 2.34
CA PRO A 799 104.03 2.18 2.09
C PRO A 799 103.51 1.67 0.73
N ASN A 800 104.39 1.29 -0.20
CA ASN A 800 104.04 0.66 -1.48
C ASN A 800 104.04 -0.88 -1.40
N GLY A 801 104.23 -1.44 -0.21
CA GLY A 801 104.20 -2.87 0.06
C GLY A 801 105.47 -3.63 -0.32
N VAL A 802 106.61 -2.96 -0.49
CA VAL A 802 107.89 -3.59 -0.82
C VAL A 802 108.65 -3.96 0.45
N LEU A 803 108.88 -5.26 0.67
CA LEU A 803 109.73 -5.76 1.77
C LEU A 803 111.21 -5.60 1.39
N ARG A 804 112.01 -5.00 2.29
CA ARG A 804 113.46 -4.82 2.13
C ARG A 804 114.22 -5.23 3.38
N PHE A 805 115.37 -5.87 3.20
CA PHE A 805 116.31 -6.22 4.28
C PHE A 805 117.70 -6.47 3.69
N THR A 806 118.72 -6.53 4.57
CA THR A 806 120.07 -6.95 4.17
C THR A 806 120.51 -8.10 5.06
N GLY A 807 120.60 -9.31 4.51
CA GLY A 807 121.05 -10.50 5.24
C GLY A 807 122.50 -10.36 5.70
N SER A 808 122.81 -10.83 6.90
CA SER A 808 124.19 -10.92 7.41
C SER A 808 124.93 -12.11 6.79
N GLY A 809 126.20 -12.30 7.14
CA GLY A 809 126.99 -13.46 6.70
C GLY A 809 126.63 -14.78 7.43
N SER A 810 125.62 -14.76 8.31
CA SER A 810 125.19 -15.90 9.12
C SER A 810 123.93 -16.54 8.54
N SER A 811 123.97 -17.86 8.31
CA SER A 811 122.80 -18.62 7.83
C SER A 811 121.83 -18.93 8.96
N GLY A 812 120.52 -18.84 8.72
CA GLY A 812 119.50 -19.18 9.71
C GLY A 812 118.09 -18.76 9.27
N THR A 813 117.09 -19.23 10.03
CA THR A 813 115.68 -18.85 9.83
C THR A 813 115.17 -18.10 11.06
N THR A 814 114.48 -16.99 10.85
CA THR A 814 113.79 -16.25 11.91
C THR A 814 112.36 -15.95 11.54
N ALA A 815 111.49 -15.92 12.55
CA ALA A 815 110.16 -15.33 12.40
C ALA A 815 110.27 -13.80 12.33
N VAL A 816 109.46 -13.20 11.47
CA VAL A 816 109.27 -11.77 11.29
C VAL A 816 107.79 -11.50 11.43
N THR A 817 107.44 -10.56 12.30
CA THR A 817 106.06 -10.15 12.54
C THR A 817 105.87 -8.73 12.03
N THR A 818 104.79 -8.49 11.30
CA THR A 818 104.48 -7.17 10.75
C THR A 818 103.00 -6.82 10.90
N ALA A 819 102.70 -5.56 11.16
CA ALA A 819 101.35 -4.99 11.16
C ALA A 819 101.37 -3.68 10.38
N VAL A 820 100.27 -3.35 9.72
CA VAL A 820 100.09 -2.05 9.06
C VAL A 820 99.35 -1.09 9.98
N SER A 821 99.71 0.18 10.00
CA SER A 821 99.10 1.24 10.79
C SER A 821 98.87 2.48 9.93
N ASP A 822 97.74 3.15 10.13
CA ASP A 822 97.34 4.42 9.49
C ASP A 822 97.76 5.65 10.32
N GLY A 823 98.32 5.45 11.52
CA GLY A 823 98.69 6.47 12.49
C GLY A 823 97.70 6.68 13.64
N LEU A 824 96.49 6.11 13.55
CA LEU A 824 95.46 6.11 14.60
C LEU A 824 95.26 4.70 15.18
N ASP A 825 95.20 3.69 14.32
CA ASP A 825 95.06 2.28 14.67
C ASP A 825 96.04 1.38 13.91
N SER A 826 96.03 0.08 14.23
CA SER A 826 96.89 -0.91 13.58
C SER A 826 96.16 -2.22 13.32
N SER A 827 96.47 -2.85 12.18
CA SER A 827 95.98 -4.18 11.84
C SER A 827 96.47 -5.23 12.85
N GLY A 828 95.81 -6.38 12.88
CA GLY A 828 96.36 -7.55 13.55
C GLY A 828 97.76 -7.92 13.00
N PRO A 829 98.67 -8.44 13.85
CA PRO A 829 100.02 -8.82 13.42
C PRO A 829 100.00 -10.07 12.54
N VAL A 830 100.75 -10.05 11.45
CA VAL A 830 100.99 -11.20 10.56
C VAL A 830 102.43 -11.66 10.72
N THR A 831 102.64 -12.96 10.94
CA THR A 831 103.98 -13.55 11.11
C THR A 831 104.34 -14.43 9.91
N PHE A 832 105.55 -14.23 9.38
CA PHE A 832 106.16 -15.01 8.31
C PHE A 832 107.60 -15.34 8.66
N SER A 833 108.28 -16.19 7.91
CA SER A 833 109.70 -16.47 8.12
C SER A 833 110.58 -15.86 7.04
N ILE A 834 111.79 -15.45 7.44
CA ILE A 834 112.88 -15.13 6.52
C ILE A 834 114.03 -16.11 6.81
N THR A 835 114.51 -16.77 5.75
CA THR A 835 115.67 -17.68 5.80
C THR A 835 116.83 -17.07 5.01
N ILE A 836 117.97 -16.85 5.69
CA ILE A 836 119.24 -16.49 5.06
C ILE A 836 120.06 -17.76 4.84
N GLN A 837 120.43 -18.05 3.60
CA GLN A 837 121.19 -19.25 3.21
C GLN A 837 122.70 -19.02 3.12
#